data_AF-A0AA97P584-F1
#
_entry.id   AF-A0AA97P584-F1
#
_cell.length_a   1.000
_cell.length_b   1.000
_cell.length_c   1.000
_cell.angle_alpha   90.00
_cell.angle_beta   90.00
_cell.angle_gamma   90.00
#
_symmetry.space_group_name_H-M   'P 1'
#
loop_
_entity.id
_entity.type
_entity.pdbx_description
1 polymer ?
#
loop_
_entity_poly.entity_id
_entity_poly.type
_entity_poly.pdbx_seq_one_letter_code
_entity_poly.pdbx_strand_id
1 'polypeptide(L)'
;MKDRTESANGEKNGMATKRKAVEEPEPAQVTKRTRPSDDGSPEPVAPPATEVWRIPFPEKPAVLEERNREIEFRVVNNDGAPHSSIILAGLKCLFQKQLPNMPKDYIARLVYDRTHLSIAIVKMPLEVIGGITIREFRARAFAEIVFCAISSDQQVKGYGAHIMAHLKDYVRATSPVMHFLTYADNYATGYFQKQGFTKEISLDKSIWMGYIKDYEGGTLMQCSMLPRIRYLEVGRMLLKQKETVMAKIRLLSKSHLVHQPPEQWASAGNVTPIDPLSVPAIRATGWSPDMDELSREPRHGPHFNELRRFLYQLQNHQQAWPFLKPVNKDEIPDYYKVITSPMDLSTIEERLEQDLYATPKDLVEDVKLIVSNCRQYNNPTTIYHKCANKLEKYMWTLIKEVPECLGALLVTVAYLGSRRLALRGISFRARLRASRVKRFTGTPRIRLSNQKDWTTLNMSSTATETTKVHALAVVTDASPGKGLNPIADDSSGLMVTIGKKSVGRIDDSDCVDGARPGRGNGKSLLRICLAIGQPSLVNFAVSFTNGIITVGLPAISRSINLPRELFLWPHSVYGLTSGAALLLAGSIADLVGAKSVELVGVSIMATFALASGLAQTGQQLVAFRALMGIGMAMHLPSSVSLVAAAVPRGRARNVGFACLGLSTTFGFSLGLILAGVLLQSSDEGWRKAFFASGSLTAVAAMGGYWVLPTVEAAATGDNIWLKLKAEVDWVGLGLSSAGLSLFSYVLAMLSADLSAIRNGTTATLLALSLMLLVSFPFWMSYRTRHGKAALIPNSLWRNIPFASICLLVTLSWGALNSIELFSSLYFQELQHHSSLTTSLLLLPMILAGSLVNFSTGVFVDRLPARWLVAMSSMLTAGSPLIMALVDPNLGYWYLQFWAQVLAPLSADVLFTIGLIVVSESFPEQTQALAGAVFNTVAQLGLSLGMGVCQVVALGVSATEGGVRHGGSGSQDAVAPTDVASLLRGYRASFWAIFGYMLLCTAVAVVGLRNVGRVGVKVGVNRD
;
A
#
# COMPACT_ATOMS: atom_id res chain seq x y z
N MET A 1 -18.81 33.10 -66.40
CA MET A 1 -18.70 33.49 -67.81
C MET A 1 -19.15 32.28 -68.63
N LYS A 2 -20.39 32.28 -69.14
CA LYS A 2 -21.14 31.09 -69.57
C LYS A 2 -21.40 30.14 -68.38
N ASP A 3 -22.56 30.13 -67.73
CA ASP A 3 -23.98 30.27 -68.16
C ASP A 3 -24.46 29.08 -68.99
N ARG A 4 -25.28 28.21 -68.39
CA ARG A 4 -26.76 28.13 -68.51
C ARG A 4 -27.26 27.03 -67.54
N THR A 5 -28.27 27.22 -66.67
CA THR A 5 -29.71 27.49 -66.88
C THR A 5 -30.43 26.37 -67.68
N GLU A 6 -31.65 25.92 -67.38
CA GLU A 6 -32.64 26.18 -66.30
C GLU A 6 -33.65 24.98 -66.29
N SER A 7 -34.18 24.48 -65.16
CA SER A 7 -35.42 24.87 -64.45
C SER A 7 -36.76 24.32 -65.02
N ALA A 8 -37.82 24.44 -64.20
CA ALA A 8 -39.27 24.32 -64.49
C ALA A 8 -39.95 22.93 -64.64
N ASN A 9 -40.44 22.43 -63.49
CA ASN A 9 -41.86 22.17 -63.15
C ASN A 9 -42.81 21.33 -64.04
N GLY A 10 -43.62 20.49 -63.38
CA GLY A 10 -44.78 19.79 -63.98
C GLY A 10 -45.57 18.91 -63.00
N GLU A 11 -46.24 19.48 -61.99
CA GLU A 11 -47.21 18.75 -61.13
C GLU A 11 -48.44 18.27 -61.96
N LYS A 12 -49.19 17.20 -61.66
CA LYS A 12 -49.90 16.94 -60.38
C LYS A 12 -50.63 15.57 -60.35
N ASN A 13 -50.95 15.11 -59.13
CA ASN A 13 -52.04 14.18 -58.72
C ASN A 13 -52.07 12.68 -59.15
N GLY A 14 -52.15 11.81 -58.15
CA GLY A 14 -52.51 10.38 -58.22
C GLY A 14 -52.28 9.69 -56.86
N MET A 15 -53.28 9.03 -56.27
CA MET A 15 -53.30 8.76 -54.82
C MET A 15 -53.08 7.29 -54.41
N ALA A 16 -52.13 7.08 -53.47
CA ALA A 16 -51.99 6.00 -52.47
C ALA A 16 -52.16 4.50 -52.85
N THR A 17 -51.13 3.69 -52.52
CA THR A 17 -51.27 2.55 -51.56
C THR A 17 -49.91 1.99 -51.07
N LYS A 18 -49.93 1.13 -50.04
CA LYS A 18 -48.75 0.64 -49.29
C LYS A 18 -48.06 -0.56 -49.97
N ARG A 19 -46.73 -0.68 -49.83
CA ARG A 19 -45.99 -1.95 -50.05
C ARG A 19 -45.96 -2.81 -48.78
N LYS A 20 -45.87 -4.14 -48.95
CA LYS A 20 -45.68 -5.16 -47.90
C LYS A 20 -44.21 -5.64 -47.84
N ALA A 21 -43.86 -6.30 -46.74
CA ALA A 21 -42.70 -7.18 -46.62
C ALA A 21 -43.13 -8.66 -46.77
N VAL A 22 -42.17 -9.56 -47.02
CA VAL A 22 -42.29 -11.04 -47.01
C VAL A 22 -40.96 -11.62 -46.47
N GLU A 23 -41.02 -12.83 -45.91
CA GLU A 23 -39.97 -13.50 -45.12
C GLU A 23 -39.00 -14.40 -45.94
N GLU A 24 -38.10 -15.09 -45.23
CA GLU A 24 -37.10 -16.06 -45.73
C GLU A 24 -37.73 -17.40 -46.20
N PRO A 25 -36.94 -18.29 -46.83
CA PRO A 25 -36.71 -19.58 -46.14
C PRO A 25 -35.27 -20.13 -46.22
N GLU A 26 -35.07 -21.26 -45.52
CA GLU A 26 -33.80 -21.93 -45.18
C GLU A 26 -33.08 -22.72 -46.31
N PRO A 27 -31.82 -23.18 -46.09
CA PRO A 27 -30.93 -23.69 -47.14
C PRO A 27 -31.06 -25.19 -47.48
N ALA A 28 -30.58 -25.57 -48.67
CA ALA A 28 -30.47 -26.96 -49.12
C ALA A 28 -29.00 -27.40 -49.32
N GLN A 29 -28.71 -28.66 -49.00
CA GLN A 29 -27.38 -29.28 -49.12
C GLN A 29 -27.08 -29.76 -50.56
N VAL A 30 -25.81 -29.78 -50.96
CA VAL A 30 -25.32 -30.55 -52.11
C VAL A 30 -24.08 -31.35 -51.71
N THR A 31 -24.00 -32.61 -52.15
CA THR A 31 -22.90 -33.54 -51.91
C THR A 31 -22.46 -34.22 -53.21
N LYS A 32 -21.32 -34.95 -53.17
CA LYS A 32 -20.69 -35.71 -54.28
C LYS A 32 -19.96 -34.80 -55.30
N ARG A 33 -18.94 -35.26 -56.03
CA ARG A 33 -18.30 -36.60 -56.10
C ARG A 33 -16.83 -36.46 -56.55
N THR A 34 -15.94 -37.33 -56.07
CA THR A 34 -14.60 -37.52 -56.65
C THR A 34 -14.57 -38.70 -57.64
N ARG A 35 -13.79 -38.57 -58.72
CA ARG A 35 -13.15 -39.65 -59.49
C ARG A 35 -11.89 -39.08 -60.21
N PRO A 36 -10.84 -39.88 -60.48
CA PRO A 36 -9.55 -39.39 -60.97
C PRO A 36 -9.25 -39.77 -62.43
N SER A 37 -8.32 -39.03 -63.05
CA SER A 37 -7.48 -39.44 -64.20
C SER A 37 -6.31 -38.45 -64.36
N ASP A 38 -5.12 -38.95 -64.69
CA ASP A 38 -3.97 -38.11 -65.07
C ASP A 38 -4.20 -37.39 -66.42
N ASP A 39 -3.58 -36.22 -66.61
CA ASP A 39 -2.40 -36.12 -67.49
C ASP A 39 -1.56 -34.87 -67.11
N GLY A 40 -0.29 -34.82 -67.55
CA GLY A 40 0.72 -33.92 -67.00
C GLY A 40 1.10 -32.70 -67.85
N SER A 41 0.82 -31.49 -67.32
CA SER A 41 1.55 -30.27 -67.69
C SER A 41 1.48 -29.22 -66.56
N PRO A 42 2.57 -28.51 -66.24
CA PRO A 42 2.58 -27.51 -65.16
C PRO A 42 1.95 -26.18 -65.61
N GLU A 43 0.70 -25.93 -65.22
CA GLU A 43 0.09 -24.60 -65.34
C GLU A 43 0.77 -23.56 -64.40
N PRO A 44 0.70 -22.26 -64.73
CA PRO A 44 1.37 -21.23 -63.93
C PRO A 44 0.79 -21.11 -62.52
N VAL A 45 1.64 -21.14 -61.50
CA VAL A 45 1.24 -20.91 -60.10
C VAL A 45 0.61 -19.52 -59.97
N ALA A 46 -0.68 -19.47 -59.66
CA ALA A 46 -1.37 -18.22 -59.35
C ALA A 46 -0.67 -17.49 -58.18
N PRO A 47 -0.51 -16.16 -58.24
CA PRO A 47 0.19 -15.42 -57.20
C PRO A 47 -0.51 -15.63 -55.85
N PRO A 48 0.24 -15.90 -54.76
CA PRO A 48 -0.36 -16.21 -53.48
C PRO A 48 -1.22 -15.04 -52.98
N ALA A 49 -2.42 -15.35 -52.49
CA ALA A 49 -3.34 -14.35 -51.98
C ALA A 49 -2.66 -13.52 -50.89
N THR A 50 -2.62 -12.20 -51.08
CA THR A 50 -1.97 -11.29 -50.14
C THR A 50 -2.74 -11.29 -48.82
N GLU A 51 -2.15 -11.88 -47.78
CA GLU A 51 -2.68 -11.83 -46.42
C GLU A 51 -2.79 -10.37 -45.97
N VAL A 52 -4.01 -9.83 -46.00
CA VAL A 52 -4.29 -8.47 -45.54
C VAL A 52 -4.16 -8.46 -44.02
N TRP A 53 -2.95 -8.17 -43.54
CA TRP A 53 -2.58 -8.11 -42.12
C TRP A 53 -3.55 -7.22 -41.32
N ARG A 54 -4.50 -7.86 -40.63
CA ARG A 54 -5.48 -7.18 -39.78
C ARG A 54 -4.91 -7.06 -38.38
N ILE A 55 -4.62 -5.83 -37.95
CA ILE A 55 -4.21 -5.56 -36.57
C ILE A 55 -5.36 -6.01 -35.64
N PRO A 56 -5.14 -6.94 -34.69
CA PRO A 56 -6.18 -7.34 -33.76
C PRO A 56 -6.55 -6.16 -32.85
N PHE A 57 -7.85 -5.86 -32.78
CA PHE A 57 -8.42 -4.87 -31.87
C PHE A 57 -9.28 -5.60 -30.83
N PRO A 58 -8.95 -5.57 -29.54
CA PRO A 58 -9.78 -6.17 -28.50
C PRO A 58 -11.11 -5.43 -28.40
N GLU A 59 -12.22 -6.15 -28.52
CA GLU A 59 -13.56 -5.60 -28.44
C GLU A 59 -14.11 -5.76 -27.02
N LYS A 60 -14.62 -4.66 -26.44
CA LYS A 60 -15.17 -4.67 -25.07
C LYS A 60 -16.50 -5.43 -25.01
N PRO A 61 -16.86 -6.05 -23.86
CA PRO A 61 -18.12 -6.80 -23.72
C PRO A 61 -19.36 -6.03 -24.18
N ALA A 62 -19.48 -4.74 -23.84
CA ALA A 62 -20.58 -3.89 -24.28
C ALA A 62 -20.74 -3.77 -25.81
N VAL A 63 -19.65 -3.87 -26.58
CA VAL A 63 -19.66 -3.84 -28.06
C VAL A 63 -20.04 -5.21 -28.63
N LEU A 64 -19.68 -6.28 -27.93
CA LEU A 64 -20.06 -7.65 -28.28
C LEU A 64 -21.55 -7.88 -28.03
N GLU A 65 -22.06 -7.53 -26.84
CA GLU A 65 -23.47 -7.67 -26.45
C GLU A 65 -24.39 -6.80 -27.34
N GLU A 66 -23.94 -5.63 -27.81
CA GLU A 66 -24.66 -4.83 -28.83
C GLU A 66 -24.65 -5.52 -30.21
N ARG A 67 -23.49 -5.98 -30.70
CA ARG A 67 -23.41 -6.67 -32.00
C ARG A 67 -24.25 -7.96 -32.03
N ASN A 68 -24.30 -8.68 -30.91
CA ASN A 68 -25.09 -9.89 -30.74
C ASN A 68 -26.60 -9.62 -30.58
N ARG A 69 -27.03 -8.35 -30.48
CA ARG A 69 -28.41 -7.91 -30.17
C ARG A 69 -28.92 -8.37 -28.80
N GLU A 70 -28.02 -8.63 -27.86
CA GLU A 70 -28.35 -8.88 -26.44
C GLU A 70 -28.80 -7.58 -25.76
N ILE A 71 -28.20 -6.45 -26.17
CA ILE A 71 -28.60 -5.09 -25.80
C ILE A 71 -28.81 -4.20 -27.03
N GLU A 72 -29.60 -3.14 -26.85
CA GLU A 72 -29.89 -2.10 -27.85
C GLU A 72 -29.80 -0.71 -27.21
N PHE A 73 -29.23 0.27 -27.91
CA PHE A 73 -29.20 1.67 -27.49
C PHE A 73 -30.39 2.43 -28.09
N ARG A 74 -31.33 2.85 -27.23
CA ARG A 74 -32.55 3.56 -27.66
C ARG A 74 -32.53 5.00 -27.21
N VAL A 75 -32.69 5.92 -28.15
CA VAL A 75 -32.93 7.34 -27.88
C VAL A 75 -34.43 7.55 -27.73
N VAL A 76 -34.85 8.21 -26.64
CA VAL A 76 -36.25 8.34 -26.21
C VAL A 76 -36.51 9.71 -25.61
N ASN A 77 -37.65 10.33 -25.96
CA ASN A 77 -38.21 11.51 -25.32
C ASN A 77 -39.67 11.25 -24.91
N ASN A 78 -40.29 12.18 -24.17
CA ASN A 78 -41.72 12.06 -23.81
C ASN A 78 -42.64 12.51 -24.97
N ASP A 79 -42.66 11.69 -26.02
CA ASP A 79 -43.55 11.79 -27.20
C ASP A 79 -45.01 11.40 -26.88
N GLY A 80 -45.26 10.69 -25.78
CA GLY A 80 -46.55 10.11 -25.41
C GLY A 80 -46.81 8.72 -25.98
N ALA A 81 -45.85 8.09 -26.67
CA ALA A 81 -45.98 6.73 -27.17
C ALA A 81 -45.84 5.70 -26.03
N PRO A 82 -46.58 4.57 -26.06
CA PRO A 82 -46.50 3.57 -25.00
C PRO A 82 -45.10 2.96 -24.82
N HIS A 83 -44.41 2.69 -25.92
CA HIS A 83 -43.05 2.11 -25.92
C HIS A 83 -42.01 3.08 -25.31
N SER A 84 -42.08 4.36 -25.68
CA SER A 84 -41.26 5.43 -25.10
C SER A 84 -41.53 5.58 -23.60
N SER A 85 -42.80 5.53 -23.20
CA SER A 85 -43.22 5.60 -21.79
C SER A 85 -42.69 4.44 -20.94
N ILE A 86 -42.64 3.21 -21.47
CA ILE A 86 -42.04 2.05 -20.80
C ILE A 86 -40.55 2.29 -20.52
N ILE A 87 -39.80 2.77 -21.52
CA ILE A 87 -38.35 3.00 -21.37
C ILE A 87 -38.08 4.16 -20.39
N LEU A 88 -38.85 5.26 -20.47
CA LEU A 88 -38.75 6.37 -19.52
C LEU A 88 -39.13 5.96 -18.08
N ALA A 89 -40.10 5.07 -17.90
CA ALA A 89 -40.42 4.50 -16.60
C ALA A 89 -39.26 3.64 -16.05
N GLY A 90 -38.64 2.81 -16.89
CA GLY A 90 -37.43 2.07 -16.54
C GLY A 90 -36.28 2.98 -16.14
N LEU A 91 -36.02 4.04 -16.89
CA LEU A 91 -35.01 5.06 -16.57
C LEU A 91 -35.31 5.79 -15.25
N LYS A 92 -36.55 6.20 -15.00
CA LYS A 92 -36.98 6.77 -13.70
C LYS A 92 -36.64 5.83 -12.55
N CYS A 93 -37.01 4.55 -12.67
CA CYS A 93 -36.74 3.55 -11.63
C CYS A 93 -35.23 3.28 -11.45
N LEU A 94 -34.46 3.26 -12.53
CA LEU A 94 -33.00 3.14 -12.50
C LEU A 94 -32.35 4.33 -11.77
N PHE A 95 -32.67 5.56 -12.14
CA PHE A 95 -32.14 6.76 -11.50
C PHE A 95 -32.56 6.85 -10.03
N GLN A 96 -33.82 6.54 -9.69
CA GLN A 96 -34.29 6.49 -8.29
C GLN A 96 -33.60 5.40 -7.44
N LYS A 97 -33.01 4.37 -8.07
CA LYS A 97 -32.23 3.31 -7.40
C LYS A 97 -30.74 3.66 -7.27
N GLN A 98 -30.16 4.33 -8.28
CA GLN A 98 -28.72 4.64 -8.35
C GLN A 98 -28.36 6.02 -7.78
N LEU A 99 -29.32 6.95 -7.66
CA LEU A 99 -29.11 8.32 -7.14
C LEU A 99 -29.97 8.54 -5.89
N PRO A 100 -29.70 7.87 -4.75
CA PRO A 100 -30.59 7.86 -3.58
C PRO A 100 -30.76 9.24 -2.91
N ASN A 101 -29.81 10.17 -3.10
CA ASN A 101 -29.85 11.52 -2.55
C ASN A 101 -30.74 12.48 -3.38
N MET A 102 -31.17 12.08 -4.58
CA MET A 102 -32.02 12.90 -5.44
C MET A 102 -33.52 12.64 -5.13
N PRO A 103 -34.34 13.68 -4.90
CA PRO A 103 -35.76 13.49 -4.62
C PRO A 103 -36.49 12.74 -5.74
N LYS A 104 -37.32 11.76 -5.37
CA LYS A 104 -37.98 10.86 -6.34
C LYS A 104 -38.83 11.60 -7.37
N ASP A 105 -39.53 12.64 -6.94
CA ASP A 105 -40.39 13.46 -7.82
C ASP A 105 -39.58 14.42 -8.69
N TYR A 106 -38.40 14.84 -8.23
CA TYR A 106 -37.44 15.61 -9.02
C TYR A 106 -36.92 14.78 -10.20
N ILE A 107 -36.53 13.53 -9.95
CA ILE A 107 -36.17 12.57 -11.00
C ILE A 107 -37.35 12.35 -11.95
N ALA A 108 -38.55 12.06 -11.43
CA ALA A 108 -39.72 11.80 -12.25
C ALA A 108 -40.06 12.98 -13.18
N ARG A 109 -40.04 14.21 -12.67
CA ARG A 109 -40.29 15.42 -13.46
C ARG A 109 -39.29 15.60 -14.60
N LEU A 110 -38.00 15.37 -14.36
CA LEU A 110 -36.96 15.61 -15.37
C LEU A 110 -36.71 14.43 -16.32
N VAL A 111 -37.18 13.22 -15.99
CA VAL A 111 -37.19 12.08 -16.94
C VAL A 111 -38.40 12.16 -17.88
N TYR A 112 -39.55 12.65 -17.40
CA TYR A 112 -40.76 12.85 -18.20
C TYR A 112 -40.90 14.26 -18.81
N ASP A 113 -39.88 15.12 -18.73
CA ASP A 113 -39.93 16.44 -19.36
C ASP A 113 -39.88 16.29 -20.89
N ARG A 114 -40.81 16.94 -21.61
CA ARG A 114 -40.90 16.88 -23.08
C ARG A 114 -39.75 17.61 -23.78
N THR A 115 -39.04 18.49 -23.08
CA THR A 115 -37.87 19.22 -23.58
C THR A 115 -36.55 18.47 -23.33
N HIS A 116 -36.59 17.37 -22.58
CA HIS A 116 -35.43 16.52 -22.30
C HIS A 116 -35.34 15.35 -23.28
N LEU A 117 -34.10 14.89 -23.50
CA LEU A 117 -33.79 13.72 -24.31
C LEU A 117 -33.10 12.68 -23.43
N SER A 118 -33.49 11.42 -23.54
CA SER A 118 -32.81 10.32 -22.86
C SER A 118 -32.23 9.33 -23.86
N ILE A 119 -31.11 8.70 -23.50
CA ILE A 119 -30.59 7.50 -24.15
C ILE A 119 -30.60 6.39 -23.11
N ALA A 120 -31.18 5.25 -23.46
CA ALA A 120 -31.28 4.06 -22.61
C ALA A 120 -30.50 2.89 -23.22
N ILE A 121 -29.91 2.07 -22.36
CA ILE A 121 -29.45 0.72 -22.71
C ILE A 121 -30.59 -0.24 -22.36
N VAL A 122 -31.18 -0.85 -23.40
CA VAL A 122 -32.28 -1.81 -23.26
C VAL A 122 -31.74 -3.20 -23.57
N LYS A 123 -31.70 -4.06 -22.55
CA LYS A 123 -31.39 -5.48 -22.68
C LYS A 123 -32.66 -6.25 -23.03
N MET A 124 -32.55 -7.23 -23.93
CA MET A 124 -33.75 -7.90 -24.44
C MET A 124 -34.29 -8.97 -23.47
N PRO A 125 -35.62 -9.07 -23.27
CA PRO A 125 -36.68 -8.20 -23.77
C PRO A 125 -37.03 -7.05 -22.78
N LEU A 126 -36.75 -5.80 -23.18
CA LEU A 126 -37.21 -4.56 -22.53
C LEU A 126 -36.71 -4.26 -21.09
N GLU A 127 -35.59 -4.83 -20.65
CA GLU A 127 -34.94 -4.48 -19.36
C GLU A 127 -34.04 -3.24 -19.52
N VAL A 128 -34.33 -2.14 -18.79
CA VAL A 128 -33.51 -0.91 -18.83
C VAL A 128 -32.35 -1.01 -17.83
N ILE A 129 -31.13 -1.29 -18.32
CA ILE A 129 -29.94 -1.52 -17.49
C ILE A 129 -29.06 -0.27 -17.30
N GLY A 130 -29.25 0.76 -18.12
CA GLY A 130 -28.41 1.97 -18.12
C GLY A 130 -29.08 3.15 -18.82
N GLY A 131 -28.66 4.37 -18.51
CA GLY A 131 -29.12 5.55 -19.24
C GLY A 131 -28.47 6.88 -18.88
N ILE A 132 -28.65 7.84 -19.79
CA ILE A 132 -28.32 9.25 -19.61
C ILE A 132 -29.53 10.09 -20.03
N THR A 133 -29.90 11.10 -19.24
CA THR A 133 -30.89 12.13 -19.60
C THR A 133 -30.19 13.48 -19.72
N ILE A 134 -30.41 14.16 -20.84
CA ILE A 134 -29.84 15.48 -21.16
C ILE A 134 -30.93 16.53 -21.40
N ARG A 135 -30.53 17.79 -21.26
CA ARG A 135 -31.32 18.98 -21.59
C ARG A 135 -30.53 19.84 -22.56
N GLU A 136 -31.00 19.95 -23.81
CA GLU A 136 -30.29 20.68 -24.88
C GLU A 136 -30.63 22.18 -24.87
N PHE A 137 -29.60 23.04 -24.86
CA PHE A 137 -29.73 24.48 -25.05
C PHE A 137 -29.20 24.86 -26.44
N ARG A 138 -29.93 24.46 -27.50
CA ARG A 138 -29.47 24.56 -28.91
C ARG A 138 -28.96 25.95 -29.31
N ALA A 139 -29.67 27.01 -28.91
CA ALA A 139 -29.27 28.41 -29.19
C ALA A 139 -28.01 28.88 -28.42
N ARG A 140 -27.51 28.08 -27.47
CA ARG A 140 -26.31 28.34 -26.63
C ARG A 140 -25.22 27.27 -26.86
N ALA A 141 -25.38 26.38 -27.84
CA ALA A 141 -24.45 25.32 -28.24
C ALA A 141 -23.96 24.36 -27.13
N PHE A 142 -24.67 24.27 -26.00
CA PHE A 142 -24.36 23.34 -24.90
C PHE A 142 -25.57 22.49 -24.49
N ALA A 143 -25.32 21.38 -23.79
CA ALA A 143 -26.35 20.60 -23.10
C ALA A 143 -25.95 20.30 -21.65
N GLU A 144 -26.93 20.30 -20.75
CA GLU A 144 -26.80 19.84 -19.36
C GLU A 144 -27.02 18.31 -19.34
N ILE A 145 -26.05 17.55 -18.81
CA ILE A 145 -26.30 16.15 -18.44
C ILE A 145 -26.94 16.15 -17.05
N VAL A 146 -28.24 15.85 -17.02
CA VAL A 146 -29.10 15.92 -15.83
C VAL A 146 -28.94 14.66 -14.97
N PHE A 147 -28.97 13.48 -15.60
CA PHE A 147 -28.75 12.19 -14.95
C PHE A 147 -27.89 11.29 -15.83
N CYS A 148 -27.02 10.49 -15.20
CA CYS A 148 -26.20 9.48 -15.85
C CYS A 148 -25.99 8.32 -14.87
N ALA A 149 -26.54 7.14 -15.16
CA ALA A 149 -26.45 5.98 -14.26
C ALA A 149 -26.56 4.65 -15.00
N ILE A 150 -25.94 3.62 -14.43
CA ILE A 150 -25.98 2.22 -14.92
C ILE A 150 -26.18 1.31 -13.72
N SER A 151 -26.97 0.24 -13.87
CA SER A 151 -27.22 -0.71 -12.78
C SER A 151 -25.92 -1.31 -12.28
N SER A 152 -25.75 -1.33 -10.96
CA SER A 152 -24.47 -1.55 -10.26
C SER A 152 -23.79 -2.87 -10.64
N ASP A 153 -24.59 -3.89 -10.97
CA ASP A 153 -24.18 -5.21 -11.44
C ASP A 153 -23.60 -5.23 -12.88
N GLN A 154 -23.97 -4.26 -13.73
CA GLN A 154 -23.53 -4.17 -15.12
C GLN A 154 -22.38 -3.17 -15.34
N GLN A 155 -22.00 -2.36 -14.34
CA GLN A 155 -21.01 -1.28 -14.49
C GLN A 155 -19.63 -1.78 -14.96
N VAL A 156 -19.24 -3.01 -14.57
CA VAL A 156 -17.95 -3.63 -14.93
C VAL A 156 -17.80 -4.00 -16.41
N LYS A 157 -18.88 -4.04 -17.20
CA LYS A 157 -18.86 -4.42 -18.63
C LYS A 157 -18.42 -3.29 -19.58
N GLY A 158 -18.12 -2.10 -19.05
CA GLY A 158 -17.72 -0.92 -19.83
C GLY A 158 -18.88 -0.08 -20.38
N TYR A 159 -20.13 -0.41 -20.02
CA TYR A 159 -21.34 0.25 -20.53
C TYR A 159 -21.36 1.78 -20.37
N GLY A 160 -20.69 2.35 -19.35
CA GLY A 160 -20.62 3.80 -19.15
C GLY A 160 -19.86 4.52 -20.26
N ALA A 161 -18.67 4.02 -20.62
CA ALA A 161 -17.93 4.55 -21.75
C ALA A 161 -18.68 4.36 -23.07
N HIS A 162 -19.41 3.24 -23.21
CA HIS A 162 -20.13 2.92 -24.43
C HIS A 162 -21.38 3.79 -24.65
N ILE A 163 -22.23 3.99 -23.63
CA ILE A 163 -23.37 4.90 -23.73
C ILE A 163 -22.92 6.37 -23.87
N MET A 164 -21.81 6.76 -23.26
CA MET A 164 -21.24 8.10 -23.42
C MET A 164 -20.68 8.33 -24.83
N ALA A 165 -20.12 7.29 -25.48
CA ALA A 165 -19.71 7.36 -26.89
C ALA A 165 -20.92 7.49 -27.82
N HIS A 166 -21.96 6.65 -27.62
CA HIS A 166 -23.25 6.74 -28.32
C HIS A 166 -23.88 8.14 -28.17
N LEU A 167 -23.92 8.70 -26.96
CA LEU A 167 -24.44 10.05 -26.70
C LEU A 167 -23.70 11.12 -27.49
N LYS A 168 -22.37 11.10 -27.50
CA LYS A 168 -21.56 12.09 -28.22
C LYS A 168 -21.69 11.96 -29.73
N ASP A 169 -21.72 10.72 -30.25
CA ASP A 169 -21.92 10.49 -31.68
C ASP A 169 -23.33 10.85 -32.15
N TYR A 170 -24.36 10.61 -31.34
CA TYR A 170 -25.73 11.03 -31.60
C TYR A 170 -25.87 12.57 -31.56
N VAL A 171 -25.50 13.22 -30.46
CA VAL A 171 -25.72 14.67 -30.29
C VAL A 171 -24.96 15.48 -31.34
N ARG A 172 -23.72 15.10 -31.69
CA ARG A 172 -22.96 15.73 -32.79
C ARG A 172 -23.64 15.54 -34.16
N ALA A 173 -24.41 14.46 -34.36
CA ALA A 173 -25.14 14.21 -35.61
C ALA A 173 -26.50 14.91 -35.67
N THR A 174 -27.16 15.17 -34.54
CA THR A 174 -28.56 15.66 -34.50
C THR A 174 -28.75 17.06 -33.89
N SER A 175 -27.69 17.70 -33.40
CA SER A 175 -27.76 18.98 -32.68
C SER A 175 -26.51 19.83 -32.89
N PRO A 176 -26.60 21.17 -32.90
CA PRO A 176 -25.42 22.07 -32.93
C PRO A 176 -24.66 22.11 -31.60
N VAL A 177 -25.04 21.29 -30.62
CA VAL A 177 -24.39 21.22 -29.30
C VAL A 177 -23.00 20.60 -29.43
N MET A 178 -21.99 21.36 -29.02
CA MET A 178 -20.59 20.93 -29.00
C MET A 178 -20.00 20.78 -27.58
N HIS A 179 -20.76 21.19 -26.55
CA HIS A 179 -20.30 21.15 -25.17
C HIS A 179 -21.34 20.48 -24.25
N PHE A 180 -20.87 19.59 -23.39
CA PHE A 180 -21.65 19.08 -22.26
C PHE A 180 -21.18 19.72 -20.97
N LEU A 181 -22.13 20.09 -20.11
CA LEU A 181 -21.87 20.52 -18.73
C LEU A 181 -22.66 19.62 -17.77
N THR A 182 -22.10 19.35 -16.60
CA THR A 182 -22.75 18.50 -15.58
C THR A 182 -22.23 18.82 -14.18
N TYR A 183 -23.10 18.71 -13.18
CA TYR A 183 -22.68 18.63 -11.79
C TYR A 183 -22.49 17.15 -11.44
N ALA A 184 -21.24 16.71 -11.41
CA ALA A 184 -20.88 15.36 -11.02
C ALA A 184 -20.81 15.24 -9.49
N ASP A 185 -21.38 14.18 -8.93
CA ASP A 185 -21.03 13.74 -7.58
C ASP A 185 -19.50 13.58 -7.48
N ASN A 186 -18.90 13.92 -6.34
CA ASN A 186 -17.47 13.77 -6.09
C ASN A 186 -16.99 12.34 -6.37
N TYR A 187 -17.78 11.33 -6.04
CA TYR A 187 -17.50 9.92 -6.38
C TYR A 187 -17.51 9.65 -7.90
N ALA A 188 -18.29 10.40 -8.67
CA ALA A 188 -18.40 10.26 -10.13
C ALA A 188 -17.38 11.10 -10.93
N THR A 189 -16.70 12.08 -10.30
CA THR A 189 -15.74 12.97 -11.00
C THR A 189 -14.67 12.20 -11.79
N GLY A 190 -14.12 11.13 -11.24
CA GLY A 190 -13.12 10.28 -11.91
C GLY A 190 -13.67 9.47 -13.11
N TYR A 191 -14.98 9.20 -13.16
CA TYR A 191 -15.62 8.65 -14.35
C TYR A 191 -15.73 9.72 -15.44
N PHE A 192 -16.26 10.89 -15.11
CA PHE A 192 -16.40 11.99 -16.07
C PHE A 192 -15.03 12.45 -16.62
N GLN A 193 -13.97 12.48 -15.80
CA GLN A 193 -12.59 12.72 -16.27
C GLN A 193 -12.15 11.72 -17.34
N LYS A 194 -12.39 10.41 -17.14
CA LYS A 194 -12.12 9.38 -18.17
C LYS A 194 -12.96 9.56 -19.44
N GLN A 195 -14.14 10.15 -19.32
CA GLN A 195 -14.99 10.55 -20.45
C GLN A 195 -14.59 11.91 -21.07
N GLY A 196 -13.46 12.50 -20.69
CA GLY A 196 -12.96 13.76 -21.26
C GLY A 196 -13.66 15.00 -20.74
N PHE A 197 -14.14 14.98 -19.49
CA PHE A 197 -14.64 16.17 -18.79
C PHE A 197 -13.55 16.80 -17.91
N THR A 198 -13.39 18.12 -17.98
CA THR A 198 -12.50 18.94 -17.14
C THR A 198 -13.27 19.62 -16.01
N LYS A 199 -12.59 19.95 -14.90
CA LYS A 199 -13.12 20.87 -13.88
C LYS A 199 -13.03 22.34 -14.31
N GLU A 200 -12.08 22.65 -15.19
CA GLU A 200 -11.96 23.94 -15.87
C GLU A 200 -13.09 24.08 -16.90
N ILE A 201 -13.84 25.18 -16.78
CA ILE A 201 -14.96 25.52 -17.65
C ILE A 201 -14.45 26.59 -18.62
N SER A 202 -14.28 26.22 -19.89
CA SER A 202 -13.81 27.09 -20.98
C SER A 202 -14.96 27.81 -21.71
N LEU A 203 -16.21 27.44 -21.45
CA LEU A 203 -17.38 28.23 -21.87
C LEU A 203 -17.50 29.51 -21.04
N ASP A 204 -17.71 30.63 -21.72
CA ASP A 204 -17.99 31.92 -21.10
C ASP A 204 -19.21 31.83 -20.16
N LYS A 205 -19.11 32.45 -18.97
CA LYS A 205 -20.14 32.38 -17.92
C LYS A 205 -21.51 32.88 -18.39
N SER A 206 -21.56 33.88 -19.28
CA SER A 206 -22.81 34.40 -19.86
C SER A 206 -23.60 33.36 -20.68
N ILE A 207 -22.93 32.29 -21.13
CA ILE A 207 -23.55 31.22 -21.93
C ILE A 207 -24.31 30.23 -21.03
N TRP A 208 -23.78 29.88 -19.85
CA TRP A 208 -24.30 28.76 -19.03
C TRP A 208 -24.74 29.12 -17.60
N MET A 209 -24.22 30.20 -17.01
CA MET A 209 -24.50 30.57 -15.62
C MET A 209 -25.98 30.97 -15.47
N GLY A 210 -26.66 30.37 -14.50
CA GLY A 210 -28.11 30.51 -14.30
C GLY A 210 -29.01 29.63 -15.19
N TYR A 211 -28.46 28.88 -16.14
CA TYR A 211 -29.22 27.92 -16.97
C TYR A 211 -29.10 26.48 -16.49
N ILE A 212 -27.95 26.15 -15.89
CA ILE A 212 -27.68 24.91 -15.16
C ILE A 212 -28.05 25.13 -13.70
N LYS A 213 -28.47 24.06 -13.01
CA LYS A 213 -28.74 24.11 -11.57
C LYS A 213 -27.50 23.73 -10.78
N ASP A 214 -27.22 24.49 -9.74
CA ASP A 214 -26.21 24.15 -8.74
C ASP A 214 -26.75 23.03 -7.83
N TYR A 215 -25.93 22.02 -7.57
CA TYR A 215 -26.25 20.93 -6.66
C TYR A 215 -25.25 20.91 -5.51
N GLU A 216 -25.76 20.95 -4.28
CA GLU A 216 -24.93 20.96 -3.07
C GLU A 216 -24.07 19.69 -2.99
N GLY A 217 -22.76 19.88 -2.78
CA GLY A 217 -21.77 18.79 -2.82
C GLY A 217 -21.33 18.33 -4.22
N GLY A 218 -21.92 18.84 -5.32
CA GLY A 218 -21.51 18.50 -6.69
C GLY A 218 -20.30 19.30 -7.20
N THR A 219 -19.43 18.65 -7.98
CA THR A 219 -18.38 19.31 -8.78
C THR A 219 -18.91 19.62 -10.18
N LEU A 220 -18.93 20.89 -10.59
CA LEU A 220 -19.21 21.27 -11.98
C LEU A 220 -18.09 20.81 -12.92
N MET A 221 -18.43 20.26 -14.08
CA MET A 221 -17.49 19.76 -15.09
C MET A 221 -17.97 20.01 -16.52
N GLN A 222 -17.04 20.26 -17.44
CA GLN A 222 -17.29 20.48 -18.89
C GLN A 222 -16.62 19.42 -19.76
N CYS A 223 -17.29 18.92 -20.78
CA CYS A 223 -16.66 18.22 -21.92
C CYS A 223 -16.90 18.99 -23.22
N SER A 224 -15.84 19.24 -23.99
CA SER A 224 -15.94 19.79 -25.35
C SER A 224 -15.74 18.66 -26.37
N MET A 225 -16.65 18.54 -27.33
CA MET A 225 -16.57 17.54 -28.40
C MET A 225 -15.63 17.99 -29.53
N LEU A 226 -15.13 17.03 -30.30
CA LEU A 226 -14.26 17.27 -31.45
C LEU A 226 -14.97 16.87 -32.76
N PRO A 227 -15.23 17.81 -33.70
CA PRO A 227 -16.06 17.54 -34.89
C PRO A 227 -15.60 16.38 -35.79
N ARG A 228 -14.28 16.10 -35.78
CA ARG A 228 -13.65 15.10 -36.67
C ARG A 228 -13.50 13.70 -36.06
N ILE A 229 -14.00 13.46 -34.84
CA ILE A 229 -13.90 12.17 -34.14
C ILE A 229 -15.26 11.49 -34.10
N ARG A 230 -15.33 10.21 -34.50
CA ARG A 230 -16.42 9.29 -34.13
C ARG A 230 -16.03 8.57 -32.85
N TYR A 231 -16.77 8.77 -31.77
CA TYR A 231 -16.40 8.31 -30.44
C TYR A 231 -16.49 6.78 -30.30
N LEU A 232 -17.46 6.13 -30.95
CA LEU A 232 -17.58 4.67 -31.04
C LEU A 232 -16.40 4.02 -31.79
N GLU A 233 -15.73 4.74 -32.70
CA GLU A 233 -14.59 4.24 -33.46
C GLU A 233 -13.22 4.63 -32.89
N VAL A 234 -13.16 5.48 -31.87
CA VAL A 234 -11.92 6.19 -31.47
C VAL A 234 -10.75 5.25 -31.19
N GLY A 235 -10.99 4.09 -30.57
CA GLY A 235 -9.97 3.07 -30.34
C GLY A 235 -9.39 2.48 -31.63
N ARG A 236 -10.22 2.25 -32.66
CA ARG A 236 -9.77 1.77 -33.97
C ARG A 236 -9.08 2.89 -34.76
N MET A 237 -9.51 4.14 -34.62
CA MET A 237 -8.84 5.31 -35.20
C MET A 237 -7.41 5.45 -34.64
N LEU A 238 -7.26 5.41 -33.31
CA LEU A 238 -5.97 5.49 -32.62
C LEU A 238 -5.05 4.31 -32.98
N LEU A 239 -5.58 3.08 -33.08
CA LEU A 239 -4.80 1.91 -33.48
C LEU A 239 -4.27 2.04 -34.92
N LYS A 240 -5.11 2.51 -35.87
CA LYS A 240 -4.68 2.79 -37.25
C LYS A 240 -3.62 3.90 -37.31
N GLN A 241 -3.77 4.97 -36.53
CA GLN A 241 -2.78 6.05 -36.44
C GLN A 241 -1.44 5.53 -35.89
N LYS A 242 -1.46 4.78 -34.78
CA LYS A 242 -0.27 4.13 -34.20
C LYS A 242 0.44 3.23 -35.21
N GLU A 243 -0.30 2.39 -35.93
CA GLU A 243 0.32 1.47 -36.90
C GLU A 243 0.81 2.19 -38.16
N THR A 244 0.18 3.30 -38.57
CA THR A 244 0.69 4.16 -39.65
C THR A 244 2.04 4.78 -39.27
N VAL A 245 2.17 5.25 -38.03
CA VAL A 245 3.44 5.74 -37.47
C VAL A 245 4.47 4.60 -37.39
N MET A 246 4.08 3.43 -36.87
CA MET A 246 4.98 2.27 -36.81
C MET A 246 5.45 1.84 -38.20
N ALA A 247 4.57 1.74 -39.20
CA ALA A 247 4.94 1.40 -40.57
C ALA A 247 5.94 2.41 -41.17
N LYS A 248 5.75 3.72 -40.91
CA LYS A 248 6.72 4.76 -41.31
C LYS A 248 8.06 4.62 -40.57
N ILE A 249 8.05 4.23 -39.29
CA ILE A 249 9.27 3.91 -38.55
C ILE A 249 9.97 2.67 -39.14
N ARG A 250 9.24 1.60 -39.48
CA ARG A 250 9.82 0.37 -40.06
C ARG A 250 10.53 0.60 -41.39
N LEU A 251 10.05 1.53 -42.22
CA LEU A 251 10.70 1.95 -43.46
C LEU A 251 12.04 2.70 -43.25
N LEU A 252 12.24 3.28 -42.07
CA LEU A 252 13.43 4.09 -41.73
C LEU A 252 14.33 3.42 -40.67
N SER A 253 13.85 2.37 -39.99
CA SER A 253 14.51 1.78 -38.83
C SER A 253 14.28 0.28 -38.73
N LYS A 254 15.39 -0.46 -38.66
CA LYS A 254 15.44 -1.92 -38.41
C LYS A 254 15.06 -2.32 -36.96
N SER A 255 14.74 -1.36 -36.08
CA SER A 255 14.37 -1.58 -34.67
C SER A 255 13.15 -2.51 -34.42
N HIS A 256 12.41 -2.85 -35.48
CA HIS A 256 11.31 -3.82 -35.44
C HIS A 256 11.76 -5.28 -35.63
N LEU A 257 13.02 -5.51 -35.98
CA LEU A 257 13.62 -6.84 -36.08
C LEU A 257 14.07 -7.30 -34.70
N VAL A 258 13.27 -8.16 -34.07
CA VAL A 258 13.61 -8.78 -32.77
C VAL A 258 14.35 -10.09 -33.04
N HIS A 259 15.63 -10.12 -32.66
CA HIS A 259 16.45 -11.32 -32.72
C HIS A 259 16.28 -12.14 -31.42
N GLN A 260 16.31 -13.47 -31.53
CA GLN A 260 16.31 -14.37 -30.38
C GLN A 260 17.64 -14.30 -29.62
N PRO A 261 17.67 -14.55 -28.30
CA PRO A 261 18.91 -14.63 -27.53
C PRO A 261 19.77 -15.83 -27.98
N PRO A 262 21.12 -15.76 -27.84
CA PRO A 262 22.00 -16.90 -28.02
C PRO A 262 21.60 -18.12 -27.17
N GLU A 263 21.65 -19.31 -27.76
CA GLU A 263 21.18 -20.56 -27.13
C GLU A 263 21.94 -20.89 -25.84
N GLN A 264 23.21 -20.47 -25.72
CA GLN A 264 24.03 -20.64 -24.52
C GLN A 264 23.44 -19.96 -23.28
N TRP A 265 22.57 -18.95 -23.44
CA TRP A 265 21.91 -18.26 -22.34
C TRP A 265 20.60 -18.93 -21.90
N ALA A 266 20.11 -19.96 -22.61
CA ALA A 266 18.95 -20.75 -22.18
C ALA A 266 19.31 -21.70 -21.02
N SER A 267 20.54 -22.19 -20.97
CA SER A 267 21.08 -23.02 -19.89
C SER A 267 21.52 -22.17 -18.69
N ALA A 268 20.60 -21.90 -17.76
CA ALA A 268 20.84 -21.14 -16.54
C ALA A 268 21.79 -21.88 -15.56
N GLY A 269 23.10 -21.72 -15.76
CA GLY A 269 24.13 -22.29 -14.87
C GLY A 269 25.53 -21.69 -15.06
N ASN A 270 26.02 -21.58 -16.30
CA ASN A 270 27.34 -21.02 -16.61
C ASN A 270 27.25 -19.99 -17.75
N VAL A 271 27.38 -18.70 -17.43
CA VAL A 271 27.50 -17.64 -18.43
C VAL A 271 28.97 -17.48 -18.80
N THR A 272 29.41 -18.20 -19.83
CA THR A 272 30.74 -18.00 -20.44
C THR A 272 30.76 -16.72 -21.28
N PRO A 273 31.89 -16.00 -21.38
CA PRO A 273 32.05 -14.94 -22.37
C PRO A 273 31.77 -15.46 -23.79
N ILE A 274 31.03 -14.67 -24.57
CA ILE A 274 30.72 -14.95 -25.98
C ILE A 274 31.33 -13.83 -26.81
N ASP A 275 32.04 -14.18 -27.90
CA ASP A 275 32.48 -13.20 -28.91
C ASP A 275 31.24 -12.52 -29.54
N PRO A 276 31.07 -11.19 -29.44
CA PRO A 276 29.93 -10.50 -30.03
C PRO A 276 29.84 -10.70 -31.55
N LEU A 277 30.95 -10.84 -32.27
CA LEU A 277 30.96 -11.06 -33.71
C LEU A 277 30.50 -12.47 -34.12
N SER A 278 30.47 -13.42 -33.19
CA SER A 278 29.88 -14.75 -33.41
C SER A 278 28.35 -14.70 -33.52
N VAL A 279 27.71 -13.71 -32.91
CA VAL A 279 26.25 -13.54 -32.93
C VAL A 279 25.80 -12.90 -34.26
N PRO A 280 25.01 -13.60 -35.12
CA PRO A 280 24.67 -13.08 -36.45
C PRO A 280 23.94 -11.73 -36.44
N ALA A 281 23.14 -11.47 -35.40
CA ALA A 281 22.45 -10.19 -35.21
C ALA A 281 23.42 -9.02 -34.98
N ILE A 282 24.44 -9.20 -34.14
CA ILE A 282 25.44 -8.18 -33.82
C ILE A 282 26.37 -7.95 -35.02
N ARG A 283 26.73 -9.01 -35.74
CA ARG A 283 27.43 -8.89 -37.03
C ARG A 283 26.60 -8.09 -38.05
N ALA A 284 25.29 -8.29 -38.11
CA ALA A 284 24.38 -7.63 -39.05
C ALA A 284 24.07 -6.15 -38.72
N THR A 285 24.37 -5.66 -37.52
CA THR A 285 24.32 -4.22 -37.20
C THR A 285 25.60 -3.47 -37.61
N GLY A 286 26.68 -4.19 -37.97
CA GLY A 286 27.98 -3.58 -38.24
C GLY A 286 28.73 -3.14 -36.98
N TRP A 287 28.42 -3.77 -35.83
CA TRP A 287 29.05 -3.49 -34.55
C TRP A 287 30.58 -3.71 -34.59
N SER A 288 31.31 -2.79 -33.95
CA SER A 288 32.74 -2.92 -33.66
C SER A 288 33.02 -2.66 -32.17
N PRO A 289 34.17 -3.10 -31.62
CA PRO A 289 34.58 -2.77 -30.25
C PRO A 289 34.59 -1.26 -30.00
N ASP A 290 35.00 -0.46 -30.98
CA ASP A 290 35.06 1.00 -30.90
C ASP A 290 33.65 1.61 -30.72
N MET A 291 32.61 1.04 -31.32
CA MET A 291 31.22 1.46 -31.10
C MET A 291 30.71 1.09 -29.70
N ASP A 292 31.18 -0.03 -29.15
CA ASP A 292 30.88 -0.47 -27.79
C ASP A 292 31.58 0.43 -26.75
N GLU A 293 32.82 0.85 -27.03
CA GLU A 293 33.57 1.83 -26.24
C GLU A 293 32.93 3.24 -26.31
N LEU A 294 32.56 3.72 -27.49
CA LEU A 294 31.74 4.94 -27.66
C LEU A 294 30.39 4.84 -26.93
N SER A 295 29.78 3.66 -26.84
CA SER A 295 28.54 3.46 -26.07
C SER A 295 28.73 3.46 -24.54
N ARG A 296 29.98 3.32 -24.08
CA ARG A 296 30.39 3.44 -22.67
C ARG A 296 30.83 4.85 -22.31
N GLU A 297 31.10 5.73 -23.28
CA GLU A 297 31.35 7.14 -22.98
C GLU A 297 30.13 7.76 -22.27
N PRO A 298 30.34 8.55 -21.20
CA PRO A 298 29.24 9.20 -20.50
C PRO A 298 28.62 10.25 -21.42
N ARG A 299 27.36 10.02 -21.82
CA ARG A 299 26.56 10.87 -22.74
C ARG A 299 26.56 12.37 -22.40
N HIS A 300 26.79 12.73 -21.15
CA HIS A 300 26.75 14.09 -20.64
C HIS A 300 28.04 14.44 -19.89
N GLY A 301 28.37 15.73 -19.80
CA GLY A 301 29.57 16.20 -19.10
C GLY A 301 29.64 15.78 -17.61
N PRO A 302 30.83 15.72 -16.99
CA PRO A 302 31.01 15.14 -15.66
C PRO A 302 30.15 15.79 -14.56
N HIS A 303 29.87 17.09 -14.68
CA HIS A 303 29.04 17.83 -13.73
C HIS A 303 27.52 17.71 -13.99
N PHE A 304 27.07 17.07 -15.08
CA PHE A 304 25.66 17.02 -15.48
C PHE A 304 24.74 16.54 -14.34
N ASN A 305 25.10 15.45 -13.68
CA ASN A 305 24.32 14.89 -12.56
C ASN A 305 24.24 15.84 -11.35
N GLU A 306 25.28 16.65 -11.12
CA GLU A 306 25.31 17.66 -10.06
C GLU A 306 24.41 18.85 -10.41
N LEU A 307 24.54 19.36 -11.64
CA LEU A 307 23.73 20.46 -12.17
C LEU A 307 22.25 20.11 -12.23
N ARG A 308 21.94 18.87 -12.63
CA ARG A 308 20.56 18.36 -12.70
C ARG A 308 19.94 18.22 -11.32
N ARG A 309 20.73 17.75 -10.34
CA ARG A 309 20.33 17.71 -8.92
C ARG A 309 20.09 19.11 -8.35
N PHE A 310 20.99 20.05 -8.65
CA PHE A 310 20.88 21.46 -8.24
C PHE A 310 19.64 22.14 -8.83
N LEU A 311 19.41 21.97 -10.13
CA LEU A 311 18.23 22.51 -10.82
C LEU A 311 16.93 21.90 -10.28
N TYR A 312 16.89 20.57 -10.10
CA TYR A 312 15.75 19.87 -9.50
C TYR A 312 15.43 20.39 -8.09
N GLN A 313 16.45 20.69 -7.27
CA GLN A 313 16.26 21.31 -5.95
C GLN A 313 15.68 22.73 -6.07
N LEU A 314 16.14 23.54 -7.03
CA LEU A 314 15.57 24.86 -7.29
C LEU A 314 14.10 24.79 -7.75
N GLN A 315 13.77 23.93 -8.71
CA GLN A 315 12.40 23.72 -9.20
C GLN A 315 11.44 23.26 -8.08
N ASN A 316 11.87 22.36 -7.21
CA ASN A 316 11.04 21.86 -6.10
C ASN A 316 10.96 22.81 -4.88
N HIS A 317 11.60 23.98 -4.92
CA HIS A 317 11.51 24.96 -3.86
C HIS A 317 10.13 25.65 -3.85
N GLN A 318 9.50 25.80 -2.67
CA GLN A 318 8.14 26.36 -2.50
C GLN A 318 7.95 27.78 -3.09
N GLN A 319 9.02 28.48 -3.46
CA GLN A 319 8.98 29.84 -4.04
C GLN A 319 9.43 29.87 -5.51
N ALA A 320 9.60 28.71 -6.14
CA ALA A 320 9.98 28.58 -7.55
C ALA A 320 8.78 28.67 -8.51
N TRP A 321 7.53 28.50 -8.02
CA TRP A 321 6.33 28.42 -8.85
C TRP A 321 6.14 29.52 -9.92
N PRO A 322 6.53 30.80 -9.73
CA PRO A 322 6.40 31.82 -10.78
C PRO A 322 7.45 31.70 -11.89
N PHE A 323 8.42 30.81 -11.73
CA PHE A 323 9.63 30.69 -12.55
C PHE A 323 9.81 29.27 -13.12
N LEU A 324 8.82 28.39 -12.97
CA LEU A 324 8.87 27.00 -13.48
C LEU A 324 8.68 26.91 -15.00
N LYS A 325 8.22 27.99 -15.65
CA LYS A 325 7.89 28.08 -17.07
C LYS A 325 8.11 29.51 -17.57
N PRO A 326 8.21 29.73 -18.90
CA PRO A 326 8.17 31.07 -19.48
C PRO A 326 6.91 31.84 -19.05
N VAL A 327 7.02 33.16 -18.90
CA VAL A 327 5.88 34.05 -18.60
C VAL A 327 4.91 34.05 -19.77
N ASN A 328 3.62 33.80 -19.55
CA ASN A 328 2.66 33.78 -20.64
C ASN A 328 2.44 35.20 -21.20
N LYS A 329 2.74 35.37 -22.50
CA LYS A 329 2.57 36.63 -23.23
C LYS A 329 1.10 37.07 -23.32
N ASP A 330 0.16 36.13 -23.32
CA ASP A 330 -1.27 36.45 -23.43
C ASP A 330 -1.85 36.91 -22.08
N GLU A 331 -1.21 36.52 -20.96
CA GLU A 331 -1.54 36.99 -19.61
C GLU A 331 -0.82 38.31 -19.26
N ILE A 332 0.41 38.51 -19.76
CA ILE A 332 1.22 39.73 -19.49
C ILE A 332 1.79 40.31 -20.80
N PRO A 333 0.98 41.05 -21.60
CA PRO A 333 1.32 41.43 -22.98
C PRO A 333 2.47 42.45 -23.15
N ASP A 334 2.89 43.10 -22.07
CA ASP A 334 3.99 44.05 -22.01
C ASP A 334 5.30 43.44 -21.47
N TYR A 335 5.26 42.26 -20.84
CA TYR A 335 6.44 41.64 -20.19
C TYR A 335 7.65 41.56 -21.14
N TYR A 336 7.42 41.01 -22.34
CA TYR A 336 8.44 40.87 -23.40
C TYR A 336 8.83 42.18 -24.10
N LYS A 337 8.22 43.32 -23.73
CA LYS A 337 8.65 44.67 -24.13
C LYS A 337 9.57 45.31 -23.08
N VAL A 338 9.48 44.87 -21.82
CA VAL A 338 10.25 45.37 -20.67
C VAL A 338 11.46 44.49 -20.37
N ILE A 339 11.33 43.17 -20.54
CA ILE A 339 12.37 42.16 -20.31
C ILE A 339 12.88 41.64 -21.66
N THR A 340 14.12 42.00 -21.99
CA THR A 340 14.77 41.70 -23.28
C THR A 340 15.42 40.31 -23.34
N SER A 341 15.78 39.73 -22.20
CA SER A 341 16.44 38.41 -22.08
C SER A 341 15.66 37.54 -21.09
N PRO A 342 14.47 37.04 -21.46
CA PRO A 342 13.65 36.18 -20.61
C PRO A 342 14.37 34.86 -20.27
N MET A 343 14.11 34.32 -19.09
CA MET A 343 14.66 33.05 -18.61
C MET A 343 13.75 32.45 -17.53
N ASP A 344 13.73 31.12 -17.43
CA ASP A 344 12.94 30.35 -16.47
C ASP A 344 13.56 28.95 -16.23
N LEU A 345 13.09 28.24 -15.20
CA LEU A 345 13.67 26.96 -14.76
C LEU A 345 13.37 25.75 -15.67
N SER A 346 12.44 25.86 -16.63
CA SER A 346 12.24 24.84 -17.67
C SER A 346 13.14 25.09 -18.87
N THR A 347 13.33 26.35 -19.29
CA THR A 347 14.36 26.72 -20.29
C THR A 347 15.76 26.29 -19.81
N ILE A 348 16.08 26.45 -18.52
CA ILE A 348 17.36 25.96 -17.95
C ILE A 348 17.44 24.42 -17.96
N GLU A 349 16.34 23.70 -17.81
CA GLU A 349 16.31 22.22 -17.89
C GLU A 349 16.57 21.75 -19.32
N GLU A 350 15.93 22.37 -20.31
CA GLU A 350 16.15 22.08 -21.73
C GLU A 350 17.61 22.39 -22.16
N ARG A 351 18.21 23.48 -21.67
CA ARG A 351 19.61 23.82 -21.95
C ARG A 351 20.59 22.84 -21.28
N LEU A 352 20.25 22.31 -20.12
CA LEU A 352 21.09 21.32 -19.40
C LEU A 352 21.05 19.94 -20.07
N GLU A 353 19.86 19.44 -20.46
CA GLU A 353 19.69 18.17 -21.17
C GLU A 353 20.27 18.19 -22.61
N GLN A 354 20.72 19.36 -23.08
CA GLN A 354 21.44 19.61 -24.33
C GLN A 354 22.94 19.89 -24.12
N ASP A 355 23.47 19.72 -22.90
CA ASP A 355 24.87 19.99 -22.50
C ASP A 355 25.38 21.42 -22.83
N LEU A 356 24.48 22.41 -22.92
CA LEU A 356 24.83 23.80 -23.27
C LEU A 356 25.50 24.58 -22.11
N TYR A 357 25.74 23.93 -20.97
CA TYR A 357 26.44 24.51 -19.81
C TYR A 357 27.83 23.88 -19.64
N ALA A 358 28.82 24.51 -20.29
CA ALA A 358 30.22 24.09 -20.20
C ALA A 358 30.77 24.14 -18.77
N THR A 359 30.25 25.01 -17.89
CA THR A 359 30.62 25.07 -16.48
C THR A 359 29.40 25.25 -15.55
N PRO A 360 29.48 24.84 -14.27
CA PRO A 360 28.44 25.11 -13.27
C PRO A 360 28.10 26.59 -13.07
N LYS A 361 29.02 27.50 -13.43
CA LYS A 361 28.81 28.94 -13.33
C LYS A 361 27.76 29.42 -14.34
N ASP A 362 27.71 28.83 -15.53
CA ASP A 362 26.89 29.33 -16.64
C ASP A 362 25.39 29.13 -16.34
N LEU A 363 25.02 27.98 -15.79
CA LEU A 363 23.69 27.71 -15.25
C LEU A 363 23.34 28.66 -14.09
N VAL A 364 24.30 28.97 -13.21
CA VAL A 364 24.09 29.91 -12.10
C VAL A 364 23.89 31.36 -12.57
N GLU A 365 24.45 31.78 -13.71
CA GLU A 365 24.11 33.09 -14.31
C GLU A 365 22.68 33.11 -14.89
N ASP A 366 22.22 32.04 -15.54
CA ASP A 366 20.82 31.95 -15.98
C ASP A 366 19.82 31.98 -14.80
N VAL A 367 20.12 31.30 -13.68
CA VAL A 367 19.26 31.37 -12.48
C VAL A 367 19.25 32.78 -11.87
N LYS A 368 20.37 33.53 -11.94
CA LYS A 368 20.38 34.95 -11.56
C LYS A 368 19.58 35.81 -12.53
N LEU A 369 19.57 35.49 -13.83
CA LEU A 369 18.81 36.22 -14.85
C LEU A 369 17.29 36.16 -14.57
N ILE A 370 16.77 35.00 -14.16
CA ILE A 370 15.39 34.86 -13.64
C ILE A 370 15.13 35.87 -12.52
N VAL A 371 16.04 35.93 -11.54
CA VAL A 371 15.91 36.79 -10.35
C VAL A 371 16.01 38.28 -10.71
N SER A 372 16.92 38.69 -11.61
CA SER A 372 17.02 40.09 -12.06
C SER A 372 15.81 40.51 -12.88
N ASN A 373 15.34 39.67 -13.81
CA ASN A 373 14.16 39.95 -14.61
C ASN A 373 12.92 40.12 -13.73
N CYS A 374 12.75 39.25 -12.73
CA CYS A 374 11.66 39.37 -11.77
C CYS A 374 11.72 40.69 -10.98
N ARG A 375 12.91 41.12 -10.55
CA ARG A 375 13.13 42.38 -9.82
C ARG A 375 12.97 43.64 -10.67
N GLN A 376 13.30 43.56 -11.96
CA GLN A 376 13.16 44.65 -12.92
C GLN A 376 11.70 44.89 -13.29
N TYR A 377 10.92 43.82 -13.49
CA TYR A 377 9.50 43.92 -13.86
C TYR A 377 8.56 44.17 -12.66
N ASN A 378 8.85 43.60 -11.49
CA ASN A 378 7.92 43.61 -10.35
C ASN A 378 8.38 44.52 -9.20
N ASN A 379 7.46 45.28 -8.61
CA ASN A 379 7.73 46.09 -7.42
C ASN A 379 8.18 45.23 -6.21
N PRO A 380 9.11 45.68 -5.35
CA PRO A 380 9.54 44.99 -4.12
C PRO A 380 8.44 44.52 -3.15
N THR A 381 7.25 45.12 -3.17
CA THR A 381 6.11 44.70 -2.34
C THR A 381 5.44 43.42 -2.85
N THR A 382 5.60 43.07 -4.13
CA THR A 382 4.89 41.95 -4.80
C THR A 382 5.27 40.57 -4.26
N ILE A 383 4.38 39.60 -4.45
CA ILE A 383 4.67 38.19 -4.18
C ILE A 383 5.82 37.66 -5.05
N TYR A 384 5.92 38.12 -6.31
CA TYR A 384 6.94 37.68 -7.26
C TYR A 384 8.35 38.10 -6.84
N HIS A 385 8.56 39.40 -6.55
CA HIS A 385 9.86 39.89 -6.06
C HIS A 385 10.23 39.26 -4.71
N LYS A 386 9.26 38.97 -3.84
CA LYS A 386 9.48 38.21 -2.59
C LYS A 386 9.87 36.74 -2.85
N CYS A 387 9.32 36.10 -3.88
CA CYS A 387 9.69 34.74 -4.29
C CYS A 387 11.11 34.70 -4.87
N ALA A 388 11.44 35.59 -5.81
CA ALA A 388 12.78 35.71 -6.39
C ALA A 388 13.87 35.91 -5.32
N ASN A 389 13.64 36.81 -4.35
CA ASN A 389 14.56 37.03 -3.24
C ASN A 389 14.82 35.77 -2.38
N LYS A 390 13.79 34.93 -2.19
CA LYS A 390 13.92 33.68 -1.42
C LYS A 390 14.56 32.57 -2.24
N LEU A 391 14.26 32.48 -3.54
CA LEU A 391 14.86 31.51 -4.44
C LEU A 391 16.36 31.77 -4.62
N GLU A 392 16.78 33.03 -4.80
CA GLU A 392 18.20 33.41 -4.83
C GLU A 392 18.92 33.03 -3.52
N LYS A 393 18.30 33.29 -2.37
CA LYS A 393 18.88 32.91 -1.06
C LYS A 393 19.01 31.39 -0.91
N TYR A 394 18.09 30.61 -1.47
CA TYR A 394 18.15 29.16 -1.46
C TYR A 394 19.22 28.64 -2.43
N MET A 395 19.32 29.19 -3.63
CA MET A 395 20.41 28.95 -4.59
C MET A 395 21.79 29.14 -3.94
N TRP A 396 22.01 30.26 -3.25
CA TRP A 396 23.26 30.53 -2.51
C TRP A 396 23.48 29.66 -1.26
N THR A 397 22.49 28.87 -0.84
CA THR A 397 22.65 27.81 0.17
C THR A 397 23.07 26.52 -0.50
N LEU A 398 22.34 26.08 -1.53
CA LEU A 398 22.68 24.87 -2.32
C LEU A 398 24.11 24.90 -2.86
N ILE A 399 24.54 26.05 -3.41
CA ILE A 399 25.92 26.25 -3.89
C ILE A 399 26.95 25.94 -2.79
N LYS A 400 26.69 26.30 -1.53
CA LYS A 400 27.62 26.07 -0.40
C LYS A 400 27.68 24.63 0.10
N GLU A 401 26.70 23.81 -0.27
CA GLU A 401 26.62 22.40 0.13
C GLU A 401 27.35 21.47 -0.86
N VAL A 402 27.92 22.00 -1.96
CA VAL A 402 28.66 21.27 -2.99
C VAL A 402 30.10 21.79 -3.09
N PRO A 403 31.10 21.12 -2.49
CA PRO A 403 32.48 21.61 -2.44
C PRO A 403 33.19 21.69 -3.81
N GLU A 404 32.96 20.69 -4.68
CA GLU A 404 33.79 20.49 -5.88
C GLU A 404 33.45 21.51 -7.00
N CYS A 405 32.18 21.84 -7.18
CA CYS A 405 31.74 22.94 -8.07
C CYS A 405 32.24 24.34 -7.65
N LEU A 406 32.73 24.54 -6.42
CA LEU A 406 32.93 25.88 -5.85
C LEU A 406 34.32 26.50 -6.08
N GLY A 407 35.31 25.71 -6.51
CA GLY A 407 36.71 26.16 -6.61
C GLY A 407 36.91 27.41 -7.49
N ALA A 408 36.17 27.51 -8.60
CA ALA A 408 36.25 28.66 -9.52
C ALA A 408 35.43 29.89 -9.05
N LEU A 409 34.33 29.68 -8.32
CA LEU A 409 33.32 30.70 -8.04
C LEU A 409 33.60 31.51 -6.77
N LEU A 410 34.23 30.92 -5.75
CA LEU A 410 34.58 31.61 -4.50
C LEU A 410 35.58 32.76 -4.72
N VAL A 411 36.53 32.59 -5.65
CA VAL A 411 37.55 33.59 -5.96
C VAL A 411 36.92 34.91 -6.44
N THR A 412 35.88 34.83 -7.28
CA THR A 412 35.21 36.03 -7.83
C THR A 412 34.36 36.75 -6.77
N VAL A 413 33.66 35.99 -5.92
CA VAL A 413 32.81 36.56 -4.86
C VAL A 413 33.66 37.25 -3.78
N ALA A 414 34.81 36.68 -3.42
CA ALA A 414 35.77 37.30 -2.51
C ALA A 414 36.29 38.65 -3.05
N TYR A 415 36.56 38.74 -4.36
CA TYR A 415 37.02 39.98 -5.00
C TYR A 415 35.93 41.08 -5.04
N LEU A 416 34.66 40.70 -5.20
CA LEU A 416 33.53 41.64 -5.27
C LEU A 416 33.08 42.13 -3.89
N GLY A 417 33.14 41.30 -2.86
CA GLY A 417 32.79 41.69 -1.48
C GLY A 417 33.62 42.86 -0.98
N SER A 418 34.94 42.82 -1.21
CA SER A 418 35.89 43.85 -0.80
C SER A 418 35.64 45.23 -1.41
N ARG A 419 34.99 45.32 -2.59
CA ARG A 419 34.66 46.62 -3.21
C ARG A 419 33.42 47.30 -2.63
N ARG A 420 32.46 46.57 -2.04
CA ARG A 420 31.27 47.18 -1.42
C ARG A 420 31.48 47.65 0.03
N LEU A 421 32.49 47.11 0.72
CA LEU A 421 32.87 47.54 2.07
C LEU A 421 33.81 48.76 2.10
N ALA A 422 34.50 49.06 0.99
CA ALA A 422 35.41 50.20 0.90
C ALA A 422 34.72 51.59 0.79
N LEU A 423 33.38 51.64 0.63
CA LEU A 423 32.62 52.88 0.39
C LEU A 423 31.77 53.35 1.60
N ARG A 424 31.92 52.73 2.77
CA ARG A 424 31.36 53.22 4.04
C ARG A 424 32.41 53.14 5.14
N GLY A 425 33.18 54.21 5.30
CA GLY A 425 34.27 54.29 6.26
C GLY A 425 33.81 54.24 7.71
N ILE A 426 33.81 53.04 8.30
CA ILE A 426 33.69 52.81 9.75
C ILE A 426 34.85 51.89 10.13
N SER A 427 35.70 52.34 11.06
CA SER A 427 36.90 51.61 11.45
C SER A 427 36.65 50.70 12.65
N PHE A 428 37.29 49.52 12.66
CA PHE A 428 37.49 48.76 13.89
C PHE A 428 38.85 48.08 13.91
N ARG A 429 39.54 48.14 15.05
CA ARG A 429 40.96 47.74 15.18
C ARG A 429 41.11 46.23 15.42
N ALA A 430 41.43 45.47 14.37
CA ALA A 430 42.00 44.13 14.54
C ALA A 430 43.46 44.25 15.04
N ARG A 431 43.80 43.56 16.13
CA ARG A 431 45.11 43.67 16.79
C ARG A 431 46.00 42.48 16.38
N LEU A 432 47.05 42.72 15.58
CA LEU A 432 47.98 41.65 15.18
C LEU A 432 48.79 41.14 16.38
N ARG A 433 48.98 39.82 16.44
CA ARG A 433 50.20 39.17 16.94
C ARG A 433 50.65 38.15 15.90
N ALA A 434 51.78 38.41 15.26
CA ALA A 434 52.40 37.50 14.30
C ALA A 434 53.57 36.75 14.97
N SER A 435 53.80 35.49 14.61
CA SER A 435 55.03 34.76 14.97
C SER A 435 55.36 33.65 13.96
N ARG A 436 56.22 34.01 13.00
CA ARG A 436 57.20 33.15 12.30
C ARG A 436 56.73 31.76 11.81
N VAL A 437 56.20 31.73 10.59
CA VAL A 437 56.47 30.63 9.65
C VAL A 437 57.95 30.69 9.23
N LYS A 438 58.64 29.55 9.14
CA LYS A 438 59.96 29.44 8.50
C LYS A 438 59.81 28.95 7.05
N ARG A 439 60.73 29.38 6.19
CA ARG A 439 60.76 29.12 4.75
C ARG A 439 61.19 27.68 4.45
N PHE A 440 60.77 27.17 3.30
CA PHE A 440 61.73 26.97 2.21
C PHE A 440 61.15 27.50 0.88
N THR A 441 62.02 27.84 -0.06
CA THR A 441 61.68 28.62 -1.27
C THR A 441 62.22 27.96 -2.53
N GLY A 442 61.40 27.84 -3.57
CA GLY A 442 61.78 27.23 -4.84
C GLY A 442 60.88 27.66 -6.00
N THR A 443 61.13 28.84 -6.57
CA THR A 443 60.58 29.28 -7.86
C THR A 443 61.61 30.14 -8.57
N PRO A 444 61.72 30.03 -9.90
CA PRO A 444 61.73 31.24 -10.72
C PRO A 444 60.57 31.27 -11.72
N ARG A 445 60.12 32.49 -12.02
CA ARG A 445 59.07 32.79 -13.01
C ARG A 445 59.62 32.63 -14.43
N ILE A 446 58.74 32.35 -15.39
CA ILE A 446 58.79 32.96 -16.73
C ILE A 446 57.48 33.74 -16.98
N ARG A 447 57.52 34.71 -17.88
CA ARG A 447 56.48 35.72 -18.13
C ARG A 447 55.45 35.25 -19.17
N LEU A 448 54.29 35.90 -19.16
CA LEU A 448 53.31 35.88 -20.25
C LEU A 448 53.91 36.42 -21.56
N SER A 449 53.54 35.81 -22.67
CA SER A 449 53.45 36.45 -23.99
C SER A 449 52.13 36.07 -24.65
N ASN A 450 51.52 37.01 -25.38
CA ASN A 450 50.35 36.73 -26.22
C ASN A 450 50.76 35.84 -27.40
N GLN A 451 49.83 35.07 -27.98
CA GLN A 451 49.12 35.49 -29.21
C GLN A 451 47.93 34.55 -29.44
N LYS A 452 47.10 34.85 -30.46
CA LYS A 452 45.95 34.05 -30.88
C LYS A 452 46.32 33.07 -32.02
N ASP A 453 45.31 32.28 -32.38
CA ASP A 453 44.88 31.95 -33.75
C ASP A 453 45.46 30.68 -34.44
N TRP A 454 44.51 29.90 -34.97
CA TRP A 454 44.54 28.85 -36.00
C TRP A 454 45.75 27.90 -36.13
N THR A 455 45.51 26.58 -35.98
CA THR A 455 45.23 25.67 -37.13
C THR A 455 44.91 24.24 -36.69
N THR A 456 44.19 23.50 -37.53
CA THR A 456 44.02 22.04 -37.43
C THR A 456 45.13 21.32 -38.19
N LEU A 457 45.68 20.25 -37.63
CA LEU A 457 46.47 19.28 -38.38
C LEU A 457 46.45 17.91 -37.70
N ASN A 458 45.94 16.90 -38.41
CA ASN A 458 46.14 15.50 -38.05
C ASN A 458 47.60 15.13 -38.31
N MET A 459 48.20 14.33 -37.42
CA MET A 459 49.30 13.47 -37.85
C MET A 459 49.24 12.13 -37.12
N SER A 460 49.54 11.07 -37.85
CA SER A 460 49.24 9.68 -37.50
C SER A 460 50.47 8.89 -37.04
N SER A 461 50.19 7.64 -36.67
CA SER A 461 51.04 6.44 -36.80
C SER A 461 52.15 6.15 -35.77
N THR A 462 52.17 4.87 -35.35
CA THR A 462 53.33 4.01 -35.02
C THR A 462 54.30 4.50 -33.93
N ALA A 463 54.49 3.84 -32.78
CA ALA A 463 55.03 2.48 -32.54
C ALA A 463 56.18 2.64 -31.49
N THR A 464 56.65 1.67 -30.70
CA THR A 464 56.31 0.24 -30.52
C THR A 464 56.69 -0.24 -29.09
N GLU A 465 56.18 -1.43 -28.71
CA GLU A 465 56.83 -2.48 -27.89
C GLU A 465 57.20 -2.31 -26.39
N THR A 466 56.48 -3.10 -25.57
CA THR A 466 56.99 -4.03 -24.52
C THR A 466 57.51 -3.45 -23.16
N THR A 467 57.56 -4.22 -22.05
CA THR A 467 57.15 -5.61 -21.76
C THR A 467 56.66 -5.82 -20.31
N LYS A 468 56.03 -6.98 -20.04
CA LYS A 468 55.97 -7.74 -18.76
C LYS A 468 55.27 -7.10 -17.54
N VAL A 469 54.15 -7.73 -17.16
CA VAL A 469 53.88 -8.14 -15.77
C VAL A 469 53.40 -9.60 -15.80
N HIS A 470 53.86 -10.42 -14.85
CA HIS A 470 53.35 -11.78 -14.63
C HIS A 470 52.80 -11.90 -13.20
N ALA A 471 51.83 -12.81 -13.04
CA ALA A 471 51.04 -13.07 -11.85
C ALA A 471 51.78 -13.10 -10.49
N LEU A 472 51.04 -12.72 -9.44
CA LEU A 472 50.77 -13.65 -8.33
C LEU A 472 49.43 -13.31 -7.64
N ALA A 473 48.91 -14.25 -6.84
CA ALA A 473 47.79 -14.07 -5.93
C ALA A 473 48.21 -14.50 -4.51
N VAL A 474 47.45 -14.15 -3.46
CA VAL A 474 47.18 -14.98 -2.26
C VAL A 474 46.18 -14.27 -1.31
N VAL A 475 45.58 -15.06 -0.42
CA VAL A 475 44.36 -14.84 0.40
C VAL A 475 44.71 -14.68 1.90
N THR A 476 43.73 -14.28 2.75
CA THR A 476 43.69 -14.36 4.26
C THR A 476 44.70 -13.51 5.05
N ASP A 477 44.49 -12.98 6.27
CA ASP A 477 43.43 -12.84 7.30
C ASP A 477 44.13 -12.21 8.56
N ALA A 478 43.42 -12.06 9.68
CA ALA A 478 43.88 -11.88 11.08
C ALA A 478 44.11 -10.44 11.66
N SER A 479 43.79 -10.35 12.96
CA SER A 479 43.89 -9.20 13.90
C SER A 479 45.11 -9.42 14.88
N PRO A 480 45.31 -8.80 16.09
CA PRO A 480 44.52 -7.79 16.85
C PRO A 480 45.27 -6.73 17.72
N GLY A 481 44.52 -5.82 18.37
CA GLY A 481 44.62 -5.62 19.84
C GLY A 481 45.10 -4.27 20.45
N LYS A 482 44.21 -3.66 21.29
CA LYS A 482 44.43 -2.85 22.55
C LYS A 482 45.40 -1.63 22.55
N GLY A 483 45.15 -0.53 23.28
CA GLY A 483 44.01 -0.08 24.09
C GLY A 483 44.33 1.11 25.05
N LEU A 484 43.32 1.57 25.83
CA LEU A 484 43.37 2.42 27.06
C LEU A 484 43.64 3.96 26.97
N ASN A 485 42.56 4.78 27.13
CA ASN A 485 42.17 5.62 28.31
C ASN A 485 43.23 6.31 29.23
N PRO A 486 42.86 7.31 30.10
CA PRO A 486 41.54 7.94 30.39
C PRO A 486 41.54 9.49 30.63
N ILE A 487 40.45 10.02 31.23
CA ILE A 487 40.30 11.16 32.20
C ILE A 487 39.60 12.48 31.74
N ALA A 488 38.40 12.69 32.31
CA ALA A 488 37.74 13.90 32.90
C ALA A 488 37.76 15.30 32.21
N ASP A 489 36.92 16.28 32.58
CA ASP A 489 35.50 16.38 33.04
C ASP A 489 35.14 17.90 33.09
N ASP A 490 34.01 18.30 33.69
CA ASP A 490 33.46 19.65 33.90
C ASP A 490 32.93 20.37 32.63
N SER A 491 31.69 20.86 32.49
CA SER A 491 30.55 21.25 33.36
C SER A 491 30.33 22.78 33.50
N SER A 492 29.10 23.15 33.87
CA SER A 492 28.52 24.51 33.91
C SER A 492 28.34 25.24 32.55
N GLY A 493 27.34 26.10 32.36
CA GLY A 493 26.19 26.35 33.23
C GLY A 493 25.31 27.56 32.84
N LEU A 494 24.14 27.61 33.48
CA LEU A 494 23.20 28.74 33.64
C LEU A 494 22.31 29.21 32.46
N MET A 495 21.02 29.38 32.81
CA MET A 495 20.00 30.15 32.07
C MET A 495 20.11 31.65 32.39
N VAL A 496 19.32 32.48 31.68
CA VAL A 496 18.43 33.46 32.35
C VAL A 496 17.21 33.79 31.46
N THR A 497 16.13 34.28 32.06
CA THR A 497 14.76 34.32 31.53
C THR A 497 14.24 35.77 31.42
N ILE A 498 12.95 35.97 31.07
CA ILE A 498 12.13 37.21 31.16
C ILE A 498 12.24 38.13 29.91
N GLY A 499 11.18 38.67 29.29
CA GLY A 499 9.72 38.42 29.41
C GLY A 499 8.86 39.66 29.76
N LYS A 500 7.85 40.01 28.94
CA LYS A 500 6.71 40.89 29.32
C LYS A 500 5.53 40.86 28.32
N LYS A 501 4.31 41.12 28.83
CA LYS A 501 3.07 41.46 28.08
C LYS A 501 3.05 43.00 27.86
N SER A 502 2.16 43.69 27.14
CA SER A 502 0.81 43.47 26.53
C SER A 502 0.67 44.51 25.36
N VAL A 503 -0.41 44.73 24.60
CA VAL A 503 -1.87 44.47 24.66
C VAL A 503 -2.36 44.08 23.23
N GLY A 504 -3.63 43.66 23.06
CA GLY A 504 -4.23 43.28 21.77
C GLY A 504 -5.22 44.28 21.16
N ARG A 505 -5.74 43.94 19.97
CA ARG A 505 -6.87 44.55 19.27
C ARG A 505 -7.66 43.44 18.56
N ILE A 506 -8.96 43.65 18.33
CA ILE A 506 -9.86 42.71 17.63
C ILE A 506 -10.06 43.24 16.20
N ASP A 507 -10.00 42.36 15.20
CA ASP A 507 -10.42 42.58 13.80
C ASP A 507 -10.86 41.24 13.19
N ASP A 508 -11.95 41.24 12.42
CA ASP A 508 -12.61 40.02 11.91
C ASP A 508 -11.79 39.29 10.82
N SER A 509 -11.38 38.04 11.08
CA SER A 509 -10.70 37.20 10.07
C SER A 509 -10.74 35.67 10.29
N ASP A 510 -11.69 35.14 11.09
CA ASP A 510 -11.84 33.69 11.33
C ASP A 510 -12.51 32.94 10.15
N CYS A 511 -11.87 32.98 8.98
CA CYS A 511 -12.07 32.07 7.86
C CYS A 511 -10.77 31.95 7.05
N VAL A 512 -10.37 30.70 6.75
CA VAL A 512 -9.14 30.33 6.01
C VAL A 512 -7.82 30.48 6.79
N ASP A 513 -7.50 29.53 7.67
CA ASP A 513 -6.10 29.11 7.92
C ASP A 513 -5.90 27.64 7.52
N GLY A 514 -5.95 27.40 6.21
CA GLY A 514 -5.73 26.08 5.61
C GLY A 514 -4.27 25.65 5.66
N ALA A 515 -3.89 24.96 6.75
CA ALA A 515 -2.68 24.15 6.94
C ALA A 515 -1.45 24.51 6.08
N ARG A 516 -0.56 25.36 6.63
CA ARG A 516 0.73 25.69 6.00
C ARG A 516 1.61 24.44 5.84
N PRO A 517 2.06 24.07 4.62
CA PRO A 517 2.99 22.95 4.46
C PRO A 517 4.33 23.22 5.16
N GLY A 518 4.66 22.40 6.15
CA GLY A 518 5.93 22.45 6.86
C GLY A 518 7.14 22.20 5.93
N ARG A 519 8.31 22.74 6.29
CA ARG A 519 9.56 22.57 5.53
C ARG A 519 9.88 21.09 5.28
N GLY A 520 9.91 20.70 4.01
CA GLY A 520 10.29 19.35 3.57
C GLY A 520 11.76 19.04 3.81
N ASN A 521 12.12 18.64 5.03
CA ASN A 521 13.39 17.97 5.30
C ASN A 521 13.42 16.62 4.57
N GLY A 522 14.37 16.43 3.65
CA GLY A 522 14.63 15.12 3.05
C GLY A 522 15.03 14.12 4.15
N LYS A 523 14.13 13.20 4.50
CA LYS A 523 14.40 12.17 5.51
C LYS A 523 15.53 11.26 4.98
N SER A 524 16.72 11.35 5.57
CA SER A 524 17.85 10.45 5.26
C SER A 524 17.39 8.98 5.34
N LEU A 525 17.91 8.14 4.44
CA LEU A 525 17.62 6.71 4.39
C LEU A 525 17.80 6.04 5.76
N LEU A 526 18.83 6.44 6.52
CA LEU A 526 19.06 5.97 7.88
C LEU A 526 17.86 6.24 8.82
N ARG A 527 17.22 7.42 8.74
CA ARG A 527 16.02 7.72 9.55
C ARG A 527 14.81 6.89 9.13
N ILE A 528 14.69 6.56 7.84
CA ILE A 528 13.63 5.68 7.33
C ILE A 528 13.85 4.24 7.84
N CYS A 529 15.08 3.71 7.71
CA CYS A 529 15.43 2.38 8.20
C CYS A 529 15.26 2.27 9.72
N LEU A 530 15.66 3.28 10.50
CA LEU A 530 15.46 3.30 11.96
C LEU A 530 13.97 3.38 12.33
N ALA A 531 13.15 4.17 11.63
CA ALA A 531 11.72 4.30 11.90
C ALA A 531 10.89 3.06 11.53
N ILE A 532 11.39 2.19 10.64
CA ILE A 532 10.87 0.82 10.43
C ILE A 532 11.48 -0.14 11.46
N GLY A 533 12.76 0.03 11.78
CA GLY A 533 13.54 -0.86 12.63
C GLY A 533 13.08 -0.89 14.09
N GLN A 534 12.74 0.26 14.69
CA GLN A 534 12.27 0.28 16.08
C GLN A 534 10.97 -0.51 16.30
N PRO A 535 9.87 -0.31 15.54
CA PRO A 535 8.68 -1.12 15.75
C PRO A 535 8.88 -2.59 15.36
N SER A 536 9.72 -2.88 14.35
CA SER A 536 10.13 -4.26 14.04
C SER A 536 10.89 -4.91 15.22
N LEU A 537 11.72 -4.15 15.94
CA LEU A 537 12.48 -4.64 17.10
C LEU A 537 11.57 -4.97 18.30
N VAL A 538 10.46 -4.25 18.46
CA VAL A 538 9.45 -4.52 19.49
C VAL A 538 8.68 -5.80 19.15
N ASN A 539 8.18 -5.95 17.91
CA ASN A 539 7.56 -7.19 17.44
C ASN A 539 8.50 -8.41 17.60
N PHE A 540 9.79 -8.23 17.31
CA PHE A 540 10.83 -9.24 17.55
C PHE A 540 10.92 -9.62 19.04
N ALA A 541 11.11 -8.65 19.94
CA ALA A 541 11.26 -8.92 21.39
C ALA A 541 10.00 -9.55 22.02
N VAL A 542 8.81 -9.14 21.55
CA VAL A 542 7.53 -9.77 21.88
C VAL A 542 7.52 -11.24 21.50
N SER A 543 7.79 -11.53 20.23
CA SER A 543 7.65 -12.88 19.71
C SER A 543 8.73 -13.82 20.27
N PHE A 544 9.93 -13.29 20.50
CA PHE A 544 11.01 -13.90 21.27
C PHE A 544 10.57 -14.27 22.69
N THR A 545 9.85 -13.39 23.40
CA THR A 545 9.29 -13.70 24.72
C THR A 545 8.28 -14.84 24.68
N ASN A 546 7.44 -14.91 23.65
CA ASN A 546 6.49 -16.02 23.51
C ASN A 546 7.21 -17.34 23.17
N GLY A 547 8.19 -17.34 22.25
CA GLY A 547 8.99 -18.52 21.91
C GLY A 547 9.76 -19.08 23.10
N ILE A 548 10.27 -18.21 24.00
CA ILE A 548 10.88 -18.62 25.27
C ILE A 548 9.91 -19.45 26.13
N ILE A 549 8.65 -19.01 26.20
CA ILE A 549 7.65 -19.60 27.08
C ILE A 549 7.06 -20.88 26.46
N THR A 550 6.89 -20.95 25.14
CA THR A 550 6.36 -22.13 24.44
C THR A 550 7.19 -23.40 24.72
N VAL A 551 8.51 -23.30 24.76
CA VAL A 551 9.39 -24.42 25.19
C VAL A 551 9.65 -24.41 26.70
N GLY A 552 9.79 -23.23 27.31
CA GLY A 552 10.17 -23.10 28.70
C GLY A 552 9.09 -23.37 29.75
N LEU A 553 7.82 -23.55 29.35
CA LEU A 553 6.70 -23.63 30.30
C LEU A 553 6.87 -24.69 31.41
N PRO A 554 7.34 -25.94 31.14
CA PRO A 554 7.56 -26.92 32.21
C PRO A 554 8.68 -26.50 33.18
N ALA A 555 9.80 -25.97 32.67
CA ALA A 555 10.91 -25.51 33.48
C ALA A 555 10.54 -24.28 34.34
N ILE A 556 9.83 -23.31 33.75
CA ILE A 556 9.21 -22.18 34.46
C ILE A 556 8.34 -22.73 35.59
N SER A 557 7.42 -23.65 35.27
CA SER A 557 6.47 -24.24 36.21
C SER A 557 7.16 -24.89 37.42
N ARG A 558 8.22 -25.67 37.20
CA ARG A 558 9.03 -26.26 38.28
C ARG A 558 9.75 -25.18 39.10
N SER A 559 10.42 -24.23 38.43
CA SER A 559 11.30 -23.25 39.07
C SER A 559 10.61 -22.26 40.02
N ILE A 560 9.30 -22.02 39.87
CA ILE A 560 8.51 -21.12 40.74
C ILE A 560 7.32 -21.84 41.42
N ASN A 561 7.30 -23.18 41.39
CA ASN A 561 6.21 -24.04 41.87
C ASN A 561 4.82 -23.52 41.46
N LEU A 562 4.63 -23.34 40.14
CA LEU A 562 3.44 -22.76 39.53
C LEU A 562 2.20 -23.64 39.82
N PRO A 563 1.13 -23.10 40.43
CA PRO A 563 -0.12 -23.83 40.63
C PRO A 563 -0.71 -24.33 39.31
N ARG A 564 -1.37 -25.49 39.32
CA ARG A 564 -1.88 -26.15 38.10
C ARG A 564 -2.87 -25.27 37.35
N GLU A 565 -3.70 -24.51 38.08
CA GLU A 565 -4.64 -23.53 37.54
C GLU A 565 -3.99 -22.29 36.91
N LEU A 566 -2.69 -22.09 37.15
CA LEU A 566 -1.89 -21.05 36.51
C LEU A 566 -0.99 -21.59 35.39
N PHE A 567 -0.94 -22.90 35.13
CA PHE A 567 0.07 -23.51 34.23
C PHE A 567 0.17 -22.85 32.85
N LEU A 568 -0.97 -22.59 32.18
CA LEU A 568 -0.98 -21.97 30.84
C LEU A 568 -1.03 -20.43 30.84
N TRP A 569 -1.32 -19.79 31.97
CA TRP A 569 -1.46 -18.33 32.02
C TRP A 569 -0.20 -17.56 31.59
N PRO A 570 1.04 -17.97 31.93
CA PRO A 570 2.25 -17.33 31.41
C PRO A 570 2.30 -17.25 29.88
N HIS A 571 1.60 -18.14 29.14
CA HIS A 571 1.44 -18.03 27.70
C HIS A 571 0.18 -17.23 27.31
N SER A 572 -1.00 -17.63 27.78
CA SER A 572 -2.30 -17.17 27.26
C SER A 572 -2.71 -15.75 27.69
N VAL A 573 -2.35 -15.32 28.90
CA VAL A 573 -2.83 -14.05 29.49
C VAL A 573 -2.46 -12.81 28.67
N TYR A 574 -1.33 -12.90 27.98
CA TYR A 574 -0.77 -11.82 27.15
C TYR A 574 -1.66 -11.49 25.94
N GLY A 575 -2.19 -12.51 25.25
CA GLY A 575 -3.12 -12.30 24.12
C GLY A 575 -4.49 -11.83 24.59
N LEU A 576 -4.96 -12.30 25.75
CA LEU A 576 -6.21 -11.86 26.38
C LEU A 576 -6.19 -10.35 26.66
N THR A 577 -5.19 -9.85 27.39
CA THR A 577 -5.13 -8.42 27.72
C THR A 577 -4.76 -7.55 26.53
N SER A 578 -3.98 -8.07 25.57
CA SER A 578 -3.76 -7.38 24.31
C SER A 578 -5.06 -7.21 23.52
N GLY A 579 -5.81 -8.29 23.27
CA GLY A 579 -7.09 -8.23 22.58
C GLY A 579 -8.10 -7.29 23.25
N ALA A 580 -8.24 -7.37 24.58
CA ALA A 580 -9.16 -6.53 25.34
C ALA A 580 -8.79 -5.02 25.30
N ALA A 581 -7.50 -4.68 25.31
CA ALA A 581 -7.06 -3.28 25.33
C ALA A 581 -6.88 -2.65 23.92
N LEU A 582 -6.76 -3.45 22.85
CA LEU A 582 -6.36 -2.98 21.51
C LEU A 582 -7.31 -1.93 20.93
N LEU A 583 -8.63 -2.10 21.10
CA LEU A 583 -9.63 -1.14 20.59
C LEU A 583 -9.55 0.21 21.32
N LEU A 584 -9.38 0.21 22.65
CA LEU A 584 -9.15 1.44 23.42
C LEU A 584 -7.85 2.10 22.97
N ALA A 585 -6.77 1.32 22.88
CA ALA A 585 -5.45 1.82 22.55
C ALA A 585 -5.37 2.43 21.14
N GLY A 586 -6.12 1.87 20.18
CA GLY A 586 -6.35 2.47 18.86
C GLY A 586 -7.02 3.85 18.96
N SER A 587 -8.17 3.95 19.64
CA SER A 587 -8.86 5.24 19.83
C SER A 587 -8.02 6.28 20.59
N ILE A 588 -7.14 5.86 21.51
CA ILE A 588 -6.17 6.76 22.17
C ILE A 588 -5.06 7.16 21.19
N ALA A 589 -4.58 6.27 20.31
CA ALA A 589 -3.56 6.59 19.30
C ALA A 589 -4.05 7.62 18.27
N ASP A 590 -5.32 7.55 17.88
CA ASP A 590 -5.95 8.51 16.97
C ASP A 590 -6.10 9.91 17.62
N LEU A 591 -6.38 9.98 18.92
CA LEU A 591 -6.59 11.23 19.67
C LEU A 591 -5.32 11.87 20.23
N VAL A 592 -4.34 11.08 20.67
CA VAL A 592 -3.11 11.53 21.36
C VAL A 592 -1.87 11.45 20.44
N GLY A 593 -2.00 10.81 19.29
CA GLY A 593 -0.94 10.62 18.30
C GLY A 593 -0.13 9.33 18.54
N ALA A 594 0.01 8.52 17.49
CA ALA A 594 0.63 7.20 17.53
C ALA A 594 2.03 7.16 18.19
N LYS A 595 2.87 8.19 18.01
CA LYS A 595 4.21 8.24 18.64
C LYS A 595 4.13 8.23 20.17
N SER A 596 3.17 8.93 20.76
CA SER A 596 2.99 9.00 22.22
C SER A 596 2.54 7.66 22.78
N VAL A 597 1.60 7.00 22.10
CA VAL A 597 1.02 5.71 22.49
C VAL A 597 2.02 4.57 22.32
N GLU A 598 2.78 4.55 21.22
CA GLU A 598 3.93 3.63 21.01
C GLU A 598 4.92 3.73 22.18
N LEU A 599 5.42 4.93 22.50
CA LEU A 599 6.46 5.09 23.52
C LEU A 599 6.01 4.66 24.92
N VAL A 600 4.76 4.95 25.28
CA VAL A 600 4.19 4.47 26.56
C VAL A 600 4.01 2.96 26.54
N GLY A 601 3.47 2.38 25.47
CA GLY A 601 3.26 0.93 25.32
C GLY A 601 4.56 0.15 25.41
N VAL A 602 5.58 0.54 24.65
CA VAL A 602 6.90 -0.10 24.63
C VAL A 602 7.62 0.08 25.98
N SER A 603 7.44 1.20 26.68
CA SER A 603 8.00 1.40 28.03
C SER A 603 7.34 0.49 29.08
N ILE A 604 6.02 0.28 28.99
CA ILE A 604 5.27 -0.70 29.81
C ILE A 604 5.80 -2.10 29.53
N MET A 605 5.95 -2.48 28.26
CA MET A 605 6.48 -3.80 27.86
C MET A 605 7.90 -4.03 28.36
N ALA A 606 8.80 -3.05 28.23
CA ALA A 606 10.17 -3.14 28.74
C ALA A 606 10.20 -3.34 30.27
N THR A 607 9.46 -2.51 31.01
CA THR A 607 9.36 -2.58 32.47
C THR A 607 8.87 -3.95 32.94
N PHE A 608 7.78 -4.46 32.36
CA PHE A 608 7.19 -5.72 32.81
C PHE A 608 7.86 -6.98 32.23
N ALA A 609 8.62 -6.88 31.13
CA ALA A 609 9.54 -7.93 30.69
C ALA A 609 10.72 -8.10 31.68
N LEU A 610 11.32 -6.99 32.13
CA LEU A 610 12.35 -7.02 33.17
C LEU A 610 11.79 -7.52 34.51
N ALA A 611 10.60 -7.07 34.91
CA ALA A 611 9.92 -7.56 36.11
C ALA A 611 9.57 -9.06 36.04
N SER A 612 9.23 -9.57 34.84
CA SER A 612 9.01 -11.01 34.63
C SER A 612 10.26 -11.84 34.92
N GLY A 613 11.46 -11.38 34.55
CA GLY A 613 12.72 -12.04 34.92
C GLY A 613 12.97 -12.09 36.44
N LEU A 614 12.43 -11.11 37.19
CA LEU A 614 12.47 -11.03 38.66
C LEU A 614 11.32 -11.78 39.36
N ALA A 615 10.34 -12.32 38.64
CA ALA A 615 9.14 -12.90 39.24
C ALA A 615 9.48 -14.12 40.12
N GLN A 616 9.09 -14.06 41.39
CA GLN A 616 9.33 -15.13 42.38
C GLN A 616 8.14 -16.10 42.46
N THR A 617 6.94 -15.68 42.08
CA THR A 617 5.74 -16.53 42.09
C THR A 617 5.05 -16.54 40.73
N GLY A 618 4.28 -17.62 40.46
CA GLY A 618 3.46 -17.71 39.25
C GLY A 618 2.48 -16.55 39.08
N GLN A 619 1.87 -16.08 40.17
CA GLN A 619 0.94 -14.95 40.15
C GLN A 619 1.62 -13.64 39.71
N GLN A 620 2.87 -13.39 40.14
CA GLN A 620 3.66 -12.24 39.70
C GLN A 620 3.97 -12.33 38.19
N LEU A 621 4.44 -13.49 37.72
CA LEU A 621 4.76 -13.70 36.30
C LEU A 621 3.52 -13.49 35.40
N VAL A 622 2.37 -14.02 35.82
CA VAL A 622 1.08 -13.84 35.12
C VAL A 622 0.64 -12.37 35.12
N ALA A 623 0.75 -11.67 36.25
CA ALA A 623 0.40 -10.24 36.33
C ALA A 623 1.31 -9.37 35.45
N PHE A 624 2.63 -9.63 35.43
CA PHE A 624 3.56 -8.90 34.57
C PHE A 624 3.32 -9.19 33.08
N ARG A 625 3.06 -10.45 32.71
CA ARG A 625 2.68 -10.83 31.33
C ARG A 625 1.34 -10.20 30.89
N ALA A 626 0.37 -10.08 31.80
CA ALA A 626 -0.88 -9.38 31.56
C ALA A 626 -0.65 -7.89 31.26
N LEU A 627 0.25 -7.23 32.00
CA LEU A 627 0.61 -5.82 31.78
C LEU A 627 1.43 -5.61 30.49
N MET A 628 2.29 -6.57 30.11
CA MET A 628 2.95 -6.57 28.79
C MET A 628 1.93 -6.62 27.63
N GLY A 629 0.83 -7.36 27.77
CA GLY A 629 -0.23 -7.42 26.75
C GLY A 629 -0.94 -6.08 26.53
N ILE A 630 -1.13 -5.30 27.60
CA ILE A 630 -1.67 -3.92 27.51
C ILE A 630 -0.69 -3.01 26.74
N GLY A 631 0.62 -3.16 26.96
CA GLY A 631 1.60 -2.44 26.14
C GLY A 631 1.58 -2.87 24.66
N MET A 632 1.36 -4.16 24.38
CA MET A 632 1.21 -4.65 22.99
C MET A 632 -0.03 -4.08 22.30
N ALA A 633 -1.14 -3.94 23.03
CA ALA A 633 -2.34 -3.28 22.53
C ALA A 633 -2.08 -1.84 22.08
N MET A 634 -1.15 -1.14 22.75
CA MET A 634 -0.68 0.20 22.35
C MET A 634 0.27 0.15 21.14
N HIS A 635 1.13 -0.87 21.06
CA HIS A 635 2.09 -1.05 19.96
C HIS A 635 1.43 -1.42 18.61
N LEU A 636 0.48 -2.35 18.59
CA LEU A 636 -0.11 -2.89 17.35
C LEU A 636 -0.72 -1.83 16.41
N PRO A 637 -1.63 -0.92 16.84
CA PRO A 637 -2.14 0.14 15.96
C PRO A 637 -1.08 1.23 15.69
N SER A 638 -0.25 1.55 16.69
CA SER A 638 0.71 2.65 16.61
C SER A 638 1.84 2.35 15.62
N SER A 639 2.41 1.15 15.64
CA SER A 639 3.49 0.71 14.73
C SER A 639 3.08 0.79 13.26
N VAL A 640 1.88 0.33 12.91
CA VAL A 640 1.32 0.42 11.54
C VAL A 640 1.17 1.88 11.10
N SER A 641 0.63 2.74 11.99
CA SER A 641 0.49 4.18 11.74
C SER A 641 1.84 4.87 11.57
N LEU A 642 2.82 4.55 12.43
CA LEU A 642 4.17 5.12 12.41
C LEU A 642 4.97 4.71 11.16
N VAL A 643 4.88 3.45 10.71
CA VAL A 643 5.48 3.01 9.43
C VAL A 643 4.79 3.70 8.25
N ALA A 644 3.47 3.89 8.29
CA ALA A 644 2.73 4.63 7.26
C ALA A 644 3.09 6.13 7.20
N ALA A 645 3.40 6.76 8.34
CA ALA A 645 3.86 8.15 8.41
C ALA A 645 5.38 8.32 8.18
N ALA A 646 6.17 7.26 8.40
CA ALA A 646 7.58 7.22 8.09
C ALA A 646 7.81 7.16 6.56
N VAL A 647 7.08 6.27 5.87
CA VAL A 647 7.37 5.85 4.49
C VAL A 647 6.23 6.20 3.50
N PRO A 648 6.50 6.94 2.41
CA PRO A 648 5.49 7.29 1.39
C PRO A 648 4.79 6.08 0.74
N ARG A 649 3.54 6.26 0.30
CA ARG A 649 2.74 5.24 -0.44
C ARG A 649 3.56 4.69 -1.63
N GLY A 650 4.00 3.44 -1.58
CA GLY A 650 4.83 2.81 -2.61
C GLY A 650 5.54 1.53 -2.14
N ARG A 651 6.44 0.97 -2.97
CA ARG A 651 7.15 -0.31 -2.70
C ARG A 651 7.90 -0.30 -1.36
N ALA A 652 8.52 0.82 -0.99
CA ALA A 652 9.23 0.97 0.27
C ALA A 652 8.33 0.82 1.51
N ARG A 653 7.09 1.32 1.48
CA ARG A 653 6.14 1.17 2.60
C ARG A 653 5.67 -0.27 2.74
N ASN A 654 5.48 -0.97 1.64
CA ASN A 654 5.13 -2.39 1.65
C ASN A 654 6.29 -3.24 2.22
N VAL A 655 7.55 -2.90 1.91
CA VAL A 655 8.72 -3.50 2.58
C VAL A 655 8.71 -3.19 4.08
N GLY A 656 8.39 -1.95 4.48
CA GLY A 656 8.26 -1.58 5.89
C GLY A 656 7.24 -2.44 6.65
N PHE A 657 6.06 -2.70 6.08
CA PHE A 657 5.07 -3.61 6.67
C PHE A 657 5.53 -5.08 6.65
N ALA A 658 6.24 -5.52 5.60
CA ALA A 658 6.81 -6.87 5.56
C ALA A 658 7.88 -7.08 6.67
N CYS A 659 8.67 -6.05 7.01
CA CYS A 659 9.59 -6.11 8.15
C CYS A 659 8.87 -6.30 9.48
N LEU A 660 7.73 -5.62 9.70
CA LEU A 660 6.93 -5.81 10.92
C LEU A 660 6.48 -7.27 11.09
N GLY A 661 6.01 -7.91 10.00
CA GLY A 661 5.65 -9.33 10.01
C GLY A 661 6.87 -10.24 10.21
N LEU A 662 7.87 -10.15 9.34
CA LEU A 662 9.07 -11.00 9.37
C LEU A 662 9.79 -10.97 10.73
N SER A 663 9.78 -9.82 11.41
CA SER A 663 10.38 -9.68 12.74
C SER A 663 9.78 -10.59 13.81
N THR A 664 8.48 -10.95 13.73
CA THR A 664 7.86 -11.87 14.68
C THR A 664 8.37 -13.30 14.48
N THR A 665 8.37 -13.81 13.24
CA THR A 665 8.90 -15.14 12.91
C THR A 665 10.37 -15.33 13.33
N PHE A 666 11.21 -14.33 13.13
CA PHE A 666 12.61 -14.37 13.58
C PHE A 666 12.74 -14.26 15.10
N GLY A 667 11.90 -13.43 15.74
CA GLY A 667 11.83 -13.31 17.20
C GLY A 667 11.49 -14.65 17.86
N PHE A 668 10.37 -15.26 17.44
CA PHE A 668 9.93 -16.57 17.94
C PHE A 668 11.01 -17.64 17.77
N SER A 669 11.60 -17.74 16.56
CA SER A 669 12.70 -18.66 16.27
C SER A 669 13.86 -18.53 17.25
N LEU A 670 14.37 -17.31 17.46
CA LEU A 670 15.52 -17.11 18.33
C LEU A 670 15.15 -17.32 19.80
N GLY A 671 13.95 -16.91 20.23
CA GLY A 671 13.48 -17.10 21.61
C GLY A 671 13.33 -18.57 21.97
N LEU A 672 12.75 -19.34 21.05
CA LEU A 672 12.57 -20.79 21.15
C LEU A 672 13.91 -21.53 21.23
N ILE A 673 14.86 -21.23 20.32
CA ILE A 673 16.22 -21.82 20.36
C ILE A 673 16.97 -21.40 21.64
N LEU A 674 16.98 -20.11 21.97
CA LEU A 674 17.75 -19.59 23.10
C LEU A 674 17.21 -20.07 24.44
N ALA A 675 15.89 -20.23 24.60
CA ALA A 675 15.33 -20.87 25.77
C ALA A 675 15.78 -22.33 25.88
N GLY A 676 15.80 -23.08 24.78
CA GLY A 676 16.36 -24.44 24.75
C GLY A 676 17.79 -24.50 25.27
N VAL A 677 18.66 -23.59 24.83
CA VAL A 677 20.07 -23.49 25.27
C VAL A 677 20.19 -23.04 26.73
N LEU A 678 19.46 -21.99 27.14
CA LEU A 678 19.56 -21.43 28.49
C LEU A 678 18.99 -22.37 29.55
N LEU A 679 17.90 -23.08 29.26
CA LEU A 679 17.27 -24.03 30.17
C LEU A 679 18.06 -25.34 30.31
N GLN A 680 18.81 -25.74 29.28
CA GLN A 680 19.75 -26.85 29.39
C GLN A 680 20.87 -26.60 30.42
N SER A 681 21.16 -25.33 30.75
CA SER A 681 22.18 -24.97 31.75
C SER A 681 21.61 -24.87 33.17
N SER A 682 20.37 -24.39 33.33
CA SER A 682 19.61 -24.44 34.59
C SER A 682 18.12 -24.16 34.36
N ASP A 683 17.24 -24.71 35.19
CA ASP A 683 15.79 -24.44 35.15
C ASP A 683 15.45 -22.94 35.32
N GLU A 684 16.35 -22.13 35.88
CA GLU A 684 16.22 -20.67 35.97
C GLU A 684 16.61 -19.91 34.67
N GLY A 685 17.05 -20.61 33.62
CA GLY A 685 17.55 -20.03 32.37
C GLY A 685 16.57 -19.05 31.71
N TRP A 686 15.26 -19.26 31.88
CA TRP A 686 14.21 -18.36 31.39
C TRP A 686 14.33 -16.94 31.95
N ARG A 687 14.79 -16.75 33.19
CA ARG A 687 14.98 -15.42 33.81
C ARG A 687 15.93 -14.56 32.98
N LYS A 688 17.05 -15.15 32.57
CA LYS A 688 18.09 -14.52 31.72
C LYS A 688 17.52 -14.14 30.35
N ALA A 689 16.65 -14.98 29.79
CA ALA A 689 15.99 -14.75 28.52
C ALA A 689 14.98 -13.57 28.59
N PHE A 690 14.22 -13.46 29.68
CA PHE A 690 13.37 -12.30 29.94
C PHE A 690 14.16 -11.01 30.15
N PHE A 691 15.29 -11.05 30.86
CA PHE A 691 16.17 -9.88 30.98
C PHE A 691 16.70 -9.41 29.62
N ALA A 692 17.15 -10.33 28.77
CA ALA A 692 17.59 -10.00 27.41
C ALA A 692 16.45 -9.34 26.59
N SER A 693 15.23 -9.89 26.65
CA SER A 693 14.05 -9.32 25.98
C SER A 693 13.69 -7.91 26.49
N GLY A 694 13.65 -7.75 27.82
CA GLY A 694 13.31 -6.49 28.47
C GLY A 694 14.34 -5.39 28.21
N SER A 695 15.63 -5.73 28.22
CA SER A 695 16.71 -4.80 27.83
C SER A 695 16.60 -4.40 26.36
N LEU A 696 16.30 -5.34 25.44
CA LEU A 696 16.11 -5.04 24.02
C LEU A 696 14.91 -4.12 23.79
N THR A 697 13.82 -4.35 24.51
CA THR A 697 12.61 -3.50 24.47
C THR A 697 12.86 -2.11 25.08
N ALA A 698 13.67 -2.02 26.14
CA ALA A 698 14.08 -0.74 26.74
C ALA A 698 14.92 0.11 25.76
N VAL A 699 15.87 -0.51 25.05
CA VAL A 699 16.65 0.14 23.99
C VAL A 699 15.73 0.59 22.84
N ALA A 700 14.72 -0.21 22.47
CA ALA A 700 13.72 0.19 21.49
C ALA A 700 12.89 1.41 21.93
N ALA A 701 12.47 1.48 23.20
CA ALA A 701 11.76 2.64 23.76
C ALA A 701 12.63 3.90 23.74
N MET A 702 13.87 3.81 24.21
CA MET A 702 14.83 4.93 24.24
C MET A 702 15.14 5.44 22.83
N GLY A 703 15.42 4.54 21.88
CA GLY A 703 15.66 4.90 20.48
C GLY A 703 14.43 5.53 19.82
N GLY A 704 13.24 4.97 20.08
CA GLY A 704 11.97 5.44 19.51
C GLY A 704 11.69 6.93 19.75
N TYR A 705 12.06 7.47 20.91
CA TYR A 705 11.87 8.90 21.22
C TYR A 705 12.54 9.82 20.19
N TRP A 706 13.76 9.49 19.79
CA TRP A 706 14.57 10.25 18.83
C TRP A 706 14.28 9.88 17.37
N VAL A 707 13.94 8.61 17.13
CA VAL A 707 13.79 8.02 15.79
C VAL A 707 12.41 8.24 15.18
N LEU A 708 11.34 8.08 15.97
CA LEU A 708 9.98 8.04 15.44
C LEU A 708 9.51 9.39 14.90
N PRO A 709 8.79 9.43 13.77
CA PRO A 709 8.14 10.65 13.31
C PRO A 709 7.06 11.08 14.30
N THR A 710 7.00 12.37 14.62
CA THR A 710 5.81 12.94 15.25
C THR A 710 4.70 12.94 14.22
N VAL A 711 3.62 12.21 14.50
CA VAL A 711 2.36 12.29 13.75
C VAL A 711 1.52 13.37 14.43
N GLU A 712 0.99 14.32 13.66
CA GLU A 712 0.10 15.36 14.22
C GLU A 712 -1.21 14.72 14.67
N ALA A 713 -1.59 14.95 15.93
CA ALA A 713 -2.83 14.45 16.50
C ALA A 713 -4.02 15.32 16.06
N ALA A 714 -5.19 14.72 15.86
CA ALA A 714 -6.39 15.43 15.43
C ALA A 714 -6.90 16.48 16.46
N ALA A 715 -6.44 16.40 17.72
CA ALA A 715 -6.85 17.27 18.81
C ALA A 715 -5.88 18.44 19.05
N THR A 716 -5.78 19.39 18.12
CA THR A 716 -5.16 20.69 18.38
C THR A 716 -6.15 21.65 19.06
N GLY A 717 -5.80 22.16 20.24
CA GLY A 717 -6.47 23.30 20.90
C GLY A 717 -7.32 22.97 22.13
N ASP A 718 -8.12 21.88 22.09
CA ASP A 718 -9.05 21.52 23.17
C ASP A 718 -8.44 20.65 24.26
N ASN A 719 -9.07 20.65 25.43
CA ASN A 719 -8.80 19.71 26.52
C ASN A 719 -8.96 18.25 26.06
N ILE A 720 -7.84 17.57 25.80
CA ILE A 720 -7.80 16.17 25.34
C ILE A 720 -8.67 15.24 26.21
N TRP A 721 -8.65 15.41 27.53
CA TRP A 721 -9.48 14.67 28.49
C TRP A 721 -10.99 14.78 28.27
N LEU A 722 -11.48 15.92 27.78
CA LEU A 722 -12.90 16.12 27.46
C LEU A 722 -13.30 15.34 26.20
N LYS A 723 -12.47 15.36 25.15
CA LYS A 723 -12.67 14.56 23.94
C LYS A 723 -12.56 13.06 24.25
N LEU A 724 -11.55 12.64 25.01
CA LEU A 724 -11.40 11.26 25.50
C LEU A 724 -12.63 10.76 26.28
N LYS A 725 -13.27 11.64 27.06
CA LYS A 725 -14.49 11.30 27.84
C LYS A 725 -15.77 11.29 26.99
N ALA A 726 -15.82 12.05 25.90
CA ALA A 726 -16.97 12.14 25.00
C ALA A 726 -16.99 11.05 23.92
N GLU A 727 -15.82 10.77 23.32
CA GLU A 727 -15.70 9.93 22.12
C GLU A 727 -15.49 8.45 22.45
N VAL A 728 -14.69 8.12 23.48
CA VAL A 728 -14.42 6.73 23.87
C VAL A 728 -15.65 6.09 24.54
N ASP A 729 -15.94 4.84 24.18
CA ASP A 729 -17.06 4.07 24.76
C ASP A 729 -16.64 3.32 26.03
N TRP A 730 -16.45 4.06 27.12
CA TRP A 730 -16.01 3.51 28.41
C TRP A 730 -16.93 2.39 28.95
N VAL A 731 -18.22 2.43 28.63
CA VAL A 731 -19.19 1.38 29.02
C VAL A 731 -19.06 0.16 28.12
N GLY A 732 -18.98 0.34 26.79
CA GLY A 732 -18.76 -0.77 25.85
C GLY A 732 -17.42 -1.48 26.09
N LEU A 733 -16.37 -0.72 26.38
CA LEU A 733 -15.08 -1.23 26.83
C LEU A 733 -15.21 -2.02 28.14
N GLY A 734 -15.90 -1.48 29.14
CA GLY A 734 -16.14 -2.17 30.41
C GLY A 734 -16.84 -3.51 30.22
N LEU A 735 -17.93 -3.54 29.44
CA LEU A 735 -18.69 -4.75 29.12
C LEU A 735 -17.84 -5.81 28.40
N SER A 736 -17.10 -5.41 27.35
CA SER A 736 -16.27 -6.34 26.57
C SER A 736 -15.07 -6.84 27.36
N SER A 737 -14.30 -5.96 28.00
CA SER A 737 -13.08 -6.34 28.73
C SER A 737 -13.39 -7.13 30.01
N ALA A 738 -14.42 -6.77 30.77
CA ALA A 738 -14.83 -7.56 31.93
C ALA A 738 -15.44 -8.90 31.51
N GLY A 739 -16.29 -8.93 30.47
CA GLY A 739 -16.88 -10.15 29.93
C GLY A 739 -15.81 -11.15 29.46
N LEU A 740 -14.85 -10.71 28.64
CA LEU A 740 -13.76 -11.54 28.14
C LEU A 740 -12.80 -11.99 29.26
N SER A 741 -12.45 -11.10 30.19
CA SER A 741 -11.57 -11.43 31.32
C SER A 741 -12.18 -12.48 32.24
N LEU A 742 -13.46 -12.31 32.63
CA LEU A 742 -14.17 -13.28 33.46
C LEU A 742 -14.38 -14.61 32.74
N PHE A 743 -14.71 -14.59 31.44
CA PHE A 743 -14.86 -15.81 30.65
C PHE A 743 -13.54 -16.59 30.54
N SER A 744 -12.42 -15.90 30.30
CA SER A 744 -11.10 -16.53 30.24
C SER A 744 -10.63 -17.02 31.62
N TYR A 745 -10.97 -16.33 32.72
CA TYR A 745 -10.70 -16.79 34.08
C TYR A 745 -11.47 -18.07 34.42
N VAL A 746 -12.75 -18.16 34.02
CA VAL A 746 -13.53 -19.39 34.16
C VAL A 746 -12.94 -20.53 33.32
N LEU A 747 -12.61 -20.28 32.04
CA LEU A 747 -11.95 -21.29 31.20
C LEU A 747 -10.65 -21.79 31.83
N ALA A 748 -9.88 -20.91 32.47
CA ALA A 748 -8.63 -21.30 33.12
C ALA A 748 -8.83 -22.10 34.42
N MET A 749 -9.86 -21.80 35.22
CA MET A 749 -10.24 -22.65 36.36
C MET A 749 -10.67 -24.05 35.90
N LEU A 750 -11.43 -24.14 34.81
CA LEU A 750 -11.78 -25.41 34.16
C LEU A 750 -10.57 -26.10 33.50
N SER A 751 -9.53 -25.33 33.15
CA SER A 751 -8.23 -25.82 32.67
C SER A 751 -7.31 -26.30 33.79
N ALA A 752 -7.84 -26.43 35.01
CA ALA A 752 -7.17 -26.95 36.20
C ALA A 752 -7.95 -28.11 36.80
N ASP A 753 -9.25 -27.89 37.01
CA ASP A 753 -10.19 -28.84 37.57
C ASP A 753 -11.58 -28.63 36.95
N LEU A 754 -12.12 -29.65 36.29
CA LEU A 754 -13.46 -29.60 35.73
C LEU A 754 -14.56 -29.67 36.82
N SER A 755 -14.24 -30.17 38.03
CA SER A 755 -15.18 -30.14 39.16
C SER A 755 -15.54 -28.71 39.57
N ALA A 756 -14.61 -27.75 39.35
CA ALA A 756 -14.81 -26.33 39.61
C ALA A 756 -16.04 -25.74 38.91
N ILE A 757 -16.56 -26.34 37.82
CA ILE A 757 -17.82 -25.90 37.19
C ILE A 757 -19.04 -26.00 38.12
N ARG A 758 -18.99 -26.91 39.11
CA ARG A 758 -20.03 -27.13 40.13
C ARG A 758 -19.95 -26.13 41.28
N ASN A 759 -18.83 -25.42 41.44
CA ASN A 759 -18.67 -24.40 42.46
C ASN A 759 -19.54 -23.18 42.10
N GLY A 760 -20.39 -22.74 43.03
CA GLY A 760 -21.30 -21.61 42.82
C GLY A 760 -20.60 -20.32 42.36
N THR A 761 -19.37 -20.09 42.82
CA THR A 761 -18.52 -18.98 42.39
C THR A 761 -18.17 -19.07 40.90
N THR A 762 -17.71 -20.22 40.41
CA THR A 762 -17.38 -20.43 38.98
C THR A 762 -18.62 -20.32 38.11
N ALA A 763 -19.73 -20.92 38.54
CA ALA A 763 -21.01 -20.88 37.82
C ALA A 763 -21.58 -19.45 37.72
N THR A 764 -21.50 -18.66 38.80
CA THR A 764 -21.94 -17.25 38.79
C THR A 764 -21.01 -16.35 37.98
N LEU A 765 -19.69 -16.55 38.05
CA LEU A 765 -18.74 -15.84 37.18
C LEU A 765 -18.93 -16.19 35.70
N LEU A 766 -19.25 -17.45 35.37
CA LEU A 766 -19.61 -17.86 34.01
C LEU A 766 -20.88 -17.16 33.53
N ALA A 767 -21.97 -17.24 34.30
CA ALA A 767 -23.23 -16.58 33.98
C ALA A 767 -23.06 -15.06 33.82
N LEU A 768 -22.29 -14.41 34.71
CA LEU A 768 -21.96 -12.99 34.63
C LEU A 768 -21.14 -12.66 33.37
N SER A 769 -20.13 -13.47 33.04
CA SER A 769 -19.31 -13.26 31.83
C SER A 769 -20.15 -13.34 30.55
N LEU A 770 -21.04 -14.34 30.45
CA LEU A 770 -21.97 -14.51 29.33
C LEU A 770 -22.98 -13.35 29.28
N MET A 771 -23.52 -12.92 30.43
CA MET A 771 -24.43 -11.76 30.50
C MET A 771 -23.75 -10.46 30.01
N LEU A 772 -22.49 -10.22 30.38
CA LEU A 772 -21.72 -9.05 29.93
C LEU A 772 -21.42 -9.11 28.42
N LEU A 773 -20.98 -10.27 27.93
CA LEU A 773 -20.71 -10.50 26.50
C LEU A 773 -21.97 -10.37 25.63
N VAL A 774 -23.12 -10.86 26.10
CA VAL A 774 -24.42 -10.70 25.44
C VAL A 774 -24.93 -9.25 25.54
N SER A 775 -24.65 -8.55 26.65
CA SER A 775 -25.02 -7.13 26.81
C SER A 775 -24.27 -6.19 25.87
N PHE A 776 -23.02 -6.52 25.49
CA PHE A 776 -22.19 -5.69 24.63
C PHE A 776 -22.84 -5.38 23.26
N PRO A 777 -23.30 -6.35 22.44
CA PRO A 777 -24.04 -6.07 21.20
C PRO A 777 -25.32 -5.23 21.38
N PHE A 778 -26.03 -5.36 22.51
CA PHE A 778 -27.18 -4.51 22.80
C PHE A 778 -26.76 -3.06 23.11
N TRP A 779 -25.70 -2.87 23.90
CA TRP A 779 -25.11 -1.55 24.15
C TRP A 779 -24.60 -0.90 22.86
N MET A 780 -23.94 -1.65 21.98
CA MET A 780 -23.48 -1.13 20.69
C MET A 780 -24.65 -0.71 19.78
N SER A 781 -25.73 -1.49 19.79
CA SER A 781 -26.97 -1.13 19.09
C SER A 781 -27.58 0.16 19.65
N TYR A 782 -27.57 0.32 20.98
CA TYR A 782 -28.09 1.51 21.67
C TYR A 782 -27.26 2.77 21.36
N ARG A 783 -25.91 2.72 21.49
CA ARG A 783 -25.00 3.84 21.15
C ARG A 783 -25.20 4.27 19.69
N THR A 784 -25.19 3.32 18.76
CA THR A 784 -25.34 3.58 17.31
C THR A 784 -26.69 4.22 16.98
N ARG A 785 -27.80 3.74 17.57
CA ARG A 785 -29.15 4.32 17.35
C ARG A 785 -29.28 5.77 17.82
N HIS A 786 -28.47 6.18 18.81
CA HIS A 786 -28.47 7.55 19.35
C HIS A 786 -27.36 8.44 18.75
N GLY A 787 -26.76 8.03 17.63
CA GLY A 787 -25.70 8.81 16.96
C GLY A 787 -24.40 8.95 17.75
N LYS A 788 -24.18 8.11 18.77
CA LYS A 788 -22.98 8.15 19.62
C LYS A 788 -21.90 7.22 19.08
N ALA A 789 -20.64 7.62 19.22
CA ALA A 789 -19.48 6.81 18.84
C ALA A 789 -19.56 5.40 19.44
N ALA A 790 -19.18 4.38 18.68
CA ALA A 790 -19.35 2.97 19.05
C ALA A 790 -18.04 2.21 18.86
N LEU A 791 -17.55 1.56 19.92
CA LEU A 791 -16.31 0.78 19.94
C LEU A 791 -16.25 -0.29 18.84
N ILE A 792 -17.35 -1.03 18.65
CA ILE A 792 -17.57 -1.89 17.48
C ILE A 792 -19.01 -1.64 16.99
N PRO A 793 -19.22 -0.90 15.88
CA PRO A 793 -20.54 -0.74 15.29
C PRO A 793 -21.09 -2.07 14.76
N ASN A 794 -22.31 -2.44 15.13
CA ASN A 794 -22.93 -3.70 14.68
C ASN A 794 -23.21 -3.77 13.17
N SER A 795 -22.98 -2.68 12.43
CA SER A 795 -22.96 -2.67 10.96
C SER A 795 -21.78 -3.48 10.39
N LEU A 796 -20.63 -3.55 11.06
CA LEU A 796 -19.47 -4.33 10.59
C LEU A 796 -19.82 -5.82 10.47
N TRP A 797 -20.50 -6.38 11.48
CA TRP A 797 -20.91 -7.79 11.51
C TRP A 797 -21.97 -8.17 10.46
N ARG A 798 -22.60 -7.19 9.79
CA ARG A 798 -23.50 -7.46 8.65
C ARG A 798 -22.74 -7.78 7.36
N ASN A 799 -21.45 -7.44 7.28
CA ASN A 799 -20.59 -7.85 6.19
C ASN A 799 -20.16 -9.32 6.42
N ILE A 800 -20.80 -10.26 5.71
CA ILE A 800 -20.57 -11.70 5.88
C ILE A 800 -19.09 -12.08 5.63
N PRO A 801 -18.41 -11.64 4.55
CA PRO A 801 -16.98 -11.82 4.39
C PRO A 801 -16.14 -11.40 5.60
N PHE A 802 -16.37 -10.20 6.15
CA PHE A 802 -15.66 -9.70 7.33
C PHE A 802 -15.91 -10.55 8.58
N ALA A 803 -17.19 -10.80 8.90
CA ALA A 803 -17.57 -11.61 10.06
C ALA A 803 -17.00 -13.04 9.96
N SER A 804 -16.94 -13.59 8.74
CA SER A 804 -16.33 -14.90 8.48
C SER A 804 -14.83 -14.88 8.71
N ILE A 805 -14.11 -13.88 8.19
CA ILE A 805 -12.66 -13.72 8.39
C ILE A 805 -12.29 -13.46 9.86
N CYS A 806 -13.13 -12.74 10.62
CA CYS A 806 -13.00 -12.62 12.07
C CYS A 806 -13.13 -13.97 12.79
N LEU A 807 -14.15 -14.77 12.46
CA LEU A 807 -14.30 -16.13 13.04
C LEU A 807 -13.13 -17.04 12.65
N LEU A 808 -12.74 -17.03 11.39
CA LEU A 808 -11.62 -17.81 10.86
C LEU A 808 -10.31 -17.47 11.58
N VAL A 809 -10.00 -16.18 11.78
CA VAL A 809 -8.70 -15.79 12.34
C VAL A 809 -8.62 -16.15 13.83
N THR A 810 -9.72 -16.01 14.58
CA THR A 810 -9.81 -16.49 15.97
C THR A 810 -9.55 -18.00 16.05
N LEU A 811 -10.22 -18.81 15.23
CA LEU A 811 -10.04 -20.26 15.21
C LEU A 811 -8.64 -20.68 14.77
N SER A 812 -8.10 -20.08 13.70
CA SER A 812 -6.79 -20.46 13.15
C SER A 812 -5.61 -20.03 14.02
N TRP A 813 -5.70 -18.89 14.74
CA TRP A 813 -4.68 -18.49 15.72
C TRP A 813 -4.75 -19.32 17.00
N GLY A 814 -5.95 -19.65 17.47
CA GLY A 814 -6.16 -20.58 18.58
C GLY A 814 -5.65 -21.98 18.26
N ALA A 815 -5.87 -22.47 17.04
CA ALA A 815 -5.32 -23.73 16.55
C ALA A 815 -3.79 -23.73 16.52
N LEU A 816 -3.15 -22.72 15.90
CA LEU A 816 -1.69 -22.65 15.81
C LEU A 816 -1.01 -22.66 17.19
N ASN A 817 -1.40 -21.75 18.09
CA ASN A 817 -0.80 -21.65 19.42
C ASN A 817 -1.03 -22.93 20.25
N SER A 818 -2.15 -23.63 20.02
CA SER A 818 -2.40 -24.92 20.66
C SER A 818 -1.52 -26.03 20.06
N ILE A 819 -1.31 -26.08 18.75
CA ILE A 819 -0.39 -27.05 18.11
C ILE A 819 1.04 -26.84 18.63
N GLU A 820 1.50 -25.59 18.69
CA GLU A 820 2.82 -25.20 19.21
C GLU A 820 3.02 -25.69 20.65
N LEU A 821 2.08 -25.32 21.54
CA LEU A 821 2.11 -25.67 22.96
C LEU A 821 2.02 -27.20 23.17
N PHE A 822 1.01 -27.86 22.61
CA PHE A 822 0.83 -29.30 22.83
C PHE A 822 1.92 -30.14 22.13
N SER A 823 2.54 -29.67 21.03
CA SER A 823 3.73 -30.34 20.46
C SER A 823 4.95 -30.19 21.37
N SER A 824 5.19 -28.99 21.91
CA SER A 824 6.25 -28.73 22.88
C SER A 824 6.13 -29.61 24.14
N LEU A 825 4.92 -29.71 24.69
CA LEU A 825 4.62 -30.57 25.83
C LEU A 825 4.72 -32.06 25.46
N TYR A 826 4.26 -32.48 24.27
CA TYR A 826 4.40 -33.87 23.81
C TYR A 826 5.88 -34.29 23.74
N PHE A 827 6.74 -33.45 23.15
CA PHE A 827 8.17 -33.76 23.02
C PHE A 827 8.88 -33.82 24.38
N GLN A 828 8.56 -32.92 25.33
CA GLN A 828 9.23 -32.86 26.64
C GLN A 828 8.65 -33.84 27.67
N GLU A 829 7.32 -34.02 27.73
CA GLU A 829 6.65 -34.81 28.78
C GLU A 829 6.37 -36.27 28.38
N LEU A 830 6.16 -36.56 27.08
CA LEU A 830 5.87 -37.93 26.60
C LEU A 830 7.04 -38.61 25.88
N GLN A 831 7.90 -37.85 25.18
CA GLN A 831 9.14 -38.38 24.57
C GLN A 831 10.42 -38.05 25.35
N HIS A 832 10.30 -37.31 26.45
CA HIS A 832 11.41 -36.95 27.35
C HIS A 832 12.59 -36.25 26.64
N HIS A 833 12.33 -35.57 25.52
CA HIS A 833 13.34 -34.79 24.82
C HIS A 833 13.73 -33.54 25.63
N SER A 834 15.01 -33.17 25.60
CA SER A 834 15.48 -31.94 26.24
C SER A 834 14.82 -30.71 25.62
N SER A 835 14.78 -29.60 26.36
CA SER A 835 14.23 -28.34 25.85
C SER A 835 14.95 -27.86 24.57
N LEU A 836 16.28 -28.01 24.47
CA LEU A 836 17.00 -27.71 23.22
C LEU A 836 16.60 -28.63 22.06
N THR A 837 16.44 -29.92 22.32
CA THR A 837 15.99 -30.88 21.30
C THR A 837 14.60 -30.49 20.81
N THR A 838 13.68 -30.22 21.74
CA THR A 838 12.31 -29.75 21.48
C THR A 838 12.29 -28.48 20.63
N SER A 839 13.14 -27.49 20.92
CA SER A 839 13.27 -26.28 20.10
C SER A 839 13.69 -26.60 18.65
N LEU A 840 14.58 -27.59 18.44
CA LEU A 840 14.99 -28.01 17.10
C LEU A 840 13.89 -28.81 16.37
N LEU A 841 13.09 -29.60 17.09
CA LEU A 841 11.94 -30.32 16.52
C LEU A 841 10.78 -29.40 16.12
N LEU A 842 10.60 -28.25 16.79
CA LEU A 842 9.57 -27.26 16.43
C LEU A 842 10.02 -26.32 15.30
N LEU A 843 11.32 -26.19 15.03
CA LEU A 843 11.88 -25.24 14.07
C LEU A 843 11.35 -25.35 12.62
N PRO A 844 11.06 -26.54 12.06
CA PRO A 844 10.52 -26.66 10.69
C PRO A 844 9.18 -25.97 10.48
N MET A 845 8.36 -25.83 11.52
CA MET A 845 7.13 -25.03 11.48
C MET A 845 7.43 -23.57 11.12
N ILE A 846 8.43 -22.96 11.76
CA ILE A 846 8.71 -21.53 11.59
C ILE A 846 9.33 -21.27 10.21
N LEU A 847 10.11 -22.22 9.68
CA LEU A 847 10.59 -22.21 8.29
C LEU A 847 9.42 -22.33 7.30
N ALA A 848 8.47 -23.24 7.54
CA ALA A 848 7.30 -23.43 6.70
C ALA A 848 6.41 -22.17 6.67
N GLY A 849 6.09 -21.59 7.84
CA GLY A 849 5.32 -20.34 7.93
C GLY A 849 6.01 -19.15 7.27
N SER A 850 7.33 -19.04 7.42
CA SER A 850 8.13 -18.03 6.69
C SER A 850 8.01 -18.20 5.17
N LEU A 851 8.12 -19.43 4.66
CA LEU A 851 7.98 -19.74 3.24
C LEU A 851 6.54 -19.52 2.72
N VAL A 852 5.53 -19.77 3.55
CA VAL A 852 4.12 -19.46 3.25
C VAL A 852 3.89 -17.95 3.13
N ASN A 853 4.45 -17.14 4.04
CA ASN A 853 4.35 -15.67 3.95
C ASN A 853 4.94 -15.14 2.63
N PHE A 854 6.11 -15.63 2.20
CA PHE A 854 6.71 -15.23 0.92
C PHE A 854 5.90 -15.72 -0.29
N SER A 855 5.41 -16.95 -0.28
CA SER A 855 4.70 -17.54 -1.42
C SER A 855 3.26 -17.06 -1.56
N THR A 856 2.55 -16.75 -0.47
CA THR A 856 1.17 -16.23 -0.50
C THR A 856 1.05 -14.98 -1.37
N GLY A 857 2.02 -14.07 -1.30
CA GLY A 857 2.09 -12.87 -2.14
C GLY A 857 2.27 -13.11 -3.64
N VAL A 858 2.54 -14.35 -4.07
CA VAL A 858 2.69 -14.78 -5.48
C VAL A 858 1.45 -15.54 -5.99
N PHE A 859 0.59 -16.02 -5.09
CA PHE A 859 -0.61 -16.80 -5.41
C PHE A 859 -1.93 -16.05 -5.16
N VAL A 860 -1.93 -14.99 -4.34
CA VAL A 860 -3.13 -14.25 -3.92
C VAL A 860 -3.91 -13.64 -5.09
N ASP A 861 -3.22 -13.20 -6.15
CA ASP A 861 -3.81 -12.64 -7.37
C ASP A 861 -4.30 -13.71 -8.36
N ARG A 862 -3.86 -14.97 -8.21
CA ARG A 862 -4.18 -16.09 -9.11
C ARG A 862 -5.43 -16.85 -8.67
N LEU A 863 -5.61 -17.04 -7.37
CA LEU A 863 -6.67 -17.87 -6.79
C LEU A 863 -7.75 -17.03 -6.07
N PRO A 864 -9.04 -17.38 -6.15
CA PRO A 864 -10.07 -16.77 -5.32
C PRO A 864 -9.78 -17.01 -3.82
N ALA A 865 -9.92 -15.98 -2.98
CA ALA A 865 -9.52 -16.02 -1.58
C ALA A 865 -10.17 -17.17 -0.79
N ARG A 866 -11.43 -17.48 -1.08
CA ARG A 866 -12.16 -18.62 -0.50
C ARG A 866 -11.43 -19.95 -0.63
N TRP A 867 -10.79 -20.19 -1.79
CA TRP A 867 -10.07 -21.44 -2.05
C TRP A 867 -8.67 -21.42 -1.46
N LEU A 868 -7.98 -20.27 -1.50
CA LEU A 868 -6.65 -20.14 -0.92
C LEU A 868 -6.70 -20.37 0.60
N VAL A 869 -7.68 -19.78 1.31
CA VAL A 869 -7.93 -20.03 2.74
C VAL A 869 -8.42 -21.46 2.99
N ALA A 870 -9.39 -21.98 2.23
CA ALA A 870 -9.91 -23.33 2.47
C ALA A 870 -8.83 -24.42 2.28
N MET A 871 -7.95 -24.28 1.28
CA MET A 871 -6.84 -25.21 1.08
C MET A 871 -5.79 -25.12 2.19
N SER A 872 -5.42 -23.90 2.63
CA SER A 872 -4.46 -23.78 3.74
C SER A 872 -5.03 -24.27 5.07
N SER A 873 -6.31 -24.03 5.36
CA SER A 873 -7.01 -24.60 6.52
C SER A 873 -7.07 -26.13 6.48
N MET A 874 -7.37 -26.72 5.31
CA MET A 874 -7.40 -28.18 5.16
C MET A 874 -6.01 -28.83 5.26
N LEU A 875 -4.97 -28.20 4.70
CA LEU A 875 -3.59 -28.67 4.85
C LEU A 875 -3.13 -28.58 6.30
N THR A 876 -3.44 -27.49 6.99
CA THR A 876 -3.16 -27.35 8.43
C THR A 876 -3.96 -28.33 9.29
N ALA A 877 -5.16 -28.77 8.88
CA ALA A 877 -5.87 -29.86 9.56
C ALA A 877 -5.07 -31.18 9.58
N GLY A 878 -4.16 -31.39 8.62
CA GLY A 878 -3.25 -32.55 8.64
C GLY A 878 -2.29 -32.56 9.84
N SER A 879 -1.87 -31.39 10.35
CA SER A 879 -0.96 -31.27 11.48
C SER A 879 -1.50 -31.89 12.79
N PRO A 880 -2.64 -31.44 13.35
CA PRO A 880 -3.20 -32.03 14.55
C PRO A 880 -3.72 -33.46 14.30
N LEU A 881 -4.20 -33.78 13.09
CA LEU A 881 -4.60 -35.16 12.77
C LEU A 881 -3.41 -36.14 12.90
N ILE A 882 -2.23 -35.76 12.40
CA ILE A 882 -1.02 -36.56 12.56
C ILE A 882 -0.62 -36.67 14.04
N MET A 883 -0.60 -35.57 14.79
CA MET A 883 -0.24 -35.58 16.21
C MET A 883 -1.25 -36.34 17.10
N ALA A 884 -2.53 -36.38 16.72
CA ALA A 884 -3.55 -37.19 17.40
C ALA A 884 -3.36 -38.69 17.19
N LEU A 885 -2.74 -39.10 16.07
CA LEU A 885 -2.55 -40.50 15.68
C LEU A 885 -1.15 -41.04 15.98
N VAL A 886 -0.13 -40.17 16.09
CA VAL A 886 1.27 -40.59 16.20
C VAL A 886 1.55 -41.36 17.50
N ASP A 887 2.38 -42.40 17.40
CA ASP A 887 2.88 -43.19 18.52
C ASP A 887 4.14 -42.52 19.11
N PRO A 888 4.28 -42.35 20.45
CA PRO A 888 5.47 -41.79 21.07
C PRO A 888 6.79 -42.50 20.72
N ASN A 889 6.73 -43.79 20.35
CA ASN A 889 7.91 -44.60 20.04
C ASN A 889 8.40 -44.42 18.59
N LEU A 890 7.63 -43.75 17.72
CA LEU A 890 8.02 -43.53 16.33
C LEU A 890 9.03 -42.37 16.20
N GLY A 891 10.05 -42.58 15.37
CA GLY A 891 11.05 -41.56 15.08
C GLY A 891 10.44 -40.32 14.40
N TYR A 892 10.83 -39.13 14.89
CA TYR A 892 10.31 -37.82 14.50
C TYR A 892 10.11 -37.61 12.99
N TRP A 893 11.07 -38.05 12.17
CA TRP A 893 11.06 -37.89 10.71
C TRP A 893 9.91 -38.60 9.99
N TYR A 894 9.27 -39.60 10.61
CA TYR A 894 8.23 -40.40 9.96
C TYR A 894 6.89 -39.65 9.87
N LEU A 895 6.50 -38.93 10.93
CA LEU A 895 5.20 -38.27 11.04
C LEU A 895 5.27 -36.88 11.69
N GLN A 896 6.00 -36.75 12.80
CA GLN A 896 6.04 -35.53 13.61
C GLN A 896 6.63 -34.34 12.83
N PHE A 897 7.68 -34.57 12.05
CA PHE A 897 8.24 -33.57 11.13
C PHE A 897 7.17 -32.97 10.20
N TRP A 898 6.38 -33.81 9.55
CA TRP A 898 5.31 -33.38 8.65
C TRP A 898 4.19 -32.64 9.39
N ALA A 899 3.87 -33.04 10.62
CA ALA A 899 2.92 -32.29 11.44
C ALA A 899 3.42 -30.86 11.74
N GLN A 900 4.70 -30.67 12.05
CA GLN A 900 5.25 -29.33 12.29
C GLN A 900 5.28 -28.48 11.01
N VAL A 901 5.63 -29.07 9.86
CA VAL A 901 5.60 -28.38 8.55
C VAL A 901 4.18 -27.94 8.15
N LEU A 902 3.14 -28.69 8.51
CA LEU A 902 1.74 -28.37 8.20
C LEU A 902 1.07 -27.40 9.18
N ALA A 903 1.62 -27.22 10.40
CA ALA A 903 1.00 -26.43 11.47
C ALA A 903 0.71 -24.94 11.15
N PRO A 904 1.56 -24.17 10.44
CA PRO A 904 1.39 -22.72 10.34
C PRO A 904 0.53 -22.27 9.16
N LEU A 905 0.37 -23.13 8.13
CA LEU A 905 -0.02 -22.74 6.78
C LEU A 905 -1.32 -21.92 6.72
N SER A 906 -2.32 -22.30 7.53
CA SER A 906 -3.60 -21.59 7.61
C SER A 906 -3.48 -20.20 8.22
N ALA A 907 -2.74 -20.03 9.32
CA ALA A 907 -2.71 -18.78 10.07
C ALA A 907 -2.04 -17.65 9.27
N ASP A 908 -0.91 -17.93 8.63
CA ASP A 908 -0.16 -16.96 7.80
C ASP A 908 -0.95 -16.52 6.55
N VAL A 909 -1.50 -17.50 5.82
CA VAL A 909 -2.37 -17.25 4.66
C VAL A 909 -3.56 -16.39 5.04
N LEU A 910 -4.24 -16.75 6.12
CA LEU A 910 -5.46 -16.11 6.56
C LEU A 910 -5.22 -14.72 7.15
N PHE A 911 -4.12 -14.51 7.87
CA PHE A 911 -3.77 -13.17 8.35
C PHE A 911 -3.49 -12.23 7.17
N THR A 912 -2.74 -12.71 6.17
CA THR A 912 -2.47 -11.98 4.92
C THR A 912 -3.75 -11.65 4.16
N ILE A 913 -4.59 -12.65 3.87
CA ILE A 913 -5.85 -12.46 3.12
C ILE A 913 -6.85 -11.63 3.92
N GLY A 914 -6.94 -11.84 5.23
CA GLY A 914 -7.85 -11.13 6.12
C GLY A 914 -7.62 -9.62 6.09
N LEU A 915 -6.36 -9.16 6.16
CA LEU A 915 -6.02 -7.74 6.05
C LEU A 915 -6.39 -7.15 4.69
N ILE A 916 -6.23 -7.89 3.58
CA ILE A 916 -6.60 -7.39 2.26
C ILE A 916 -8.12 -7.34 2.10
N VAL A 917 -8.86 -8.37 2.55
CA VAL A 917 -10.34 -8.36 2.50
C VAL A 917 -10.91 -7.26 3.41
N VAL A 918 -10.30 -6.97 4.56
CA VAL A 918 -10.63 -5.77 5.37
C VAL A 918 -10.40 -4.48 4.58
N SER A 919 -9.30 -4.38 3.81
CA SER A 919 -9.00 -3.24 2.93
C SER A 919 -9.91 -3.11 1.70
N GLU A 920 -10.52 -4.21 1.23
CA GLU A 920 -11.44 -4.23 0.09
C GLU A 920 -12.91 -4.08 0.53
N SER A 921 -13.24 -4.45 1.77
CA SER A 921 -14.61 -4.49 2.32
C SER A 921 -15.10 -3.18 2.94
N PHE A 922 -14.20 -2.23 3.25
CA PHE A 922 -14.51 -1.03 4.03
C PHE A 922 -13.82 0.23 3.47
N PRO A 923 -14.50 1.39 3.38
CA PRO A 923 -13.89 2.67 3.05
C PRO A 923 -12.74 3.07 3.99
N GLU A 924 -11.77 3.87 3.51
CA GLU A 924 -10.55 4.28 4.24
C GLU A 924 -10.85 4.78 5.68
N GLN A 925 -11.96 5.51 5.91
CA GLN A 925 -12.34 6.01 7.25
C GLN A 925 -12.70 4.89 8.25
N THR A 926 -13.28 3.79 7.76
CA THR A 926 -13.73 2.65 8.58
C THR A 926 -12.75 1.47 8.57
N GLN A 927 -11.82 1.46 7.61
CA GLN A 927 -10.83 0.39 7.43
C GLN A 927 -9.93 0.23 8.66
N ALA A 928 -9.50 1.34 9.28
CA ALA A 928 -8.67 1.29 10.49
C ALA A 928 -9.39 0.57 11.64
N LEU A 929 -10.67 0.88 11.87
CA LEU A 929 -11.49 0.24 12.89
C LEU A 929 -11.73 -1.25 12.59
N ALA A 930 -12.07 -1.59 11.35
CA ALA A 930 -12.24 -2.99 10.94
C ALA A 930 -10.93 -3.80 11.10
N GLY A 931 -9.77 -3.19 10.81
CA GLY A 931 -8.45 -3.77 11.04
C GLY A 931 -8.10 -3.95 12.52
N ALA A 932 -8.50 -3.00 13.38
CA ALA A 932 -8.34 -3.12 14.83
C ALA A 932 -9.21 -4.24 15.41
N VAL A 933 -10.47 -4.37 14.96
CA VAL A 933 -11.37 -5.48 15.34
C VAL A 933 -10.80 -6.82 14.87
N PHE A 934 -10.28 -6.90 13.64
CA PHE A 934 -9.63 -8.11 13.12
C PHE A 934 -8.42 -8.56 13.97
N ASN A 935 -7.55 -7.62 14.36
CA ASN A 935 -6.42 -7.93 15.25
C ASN A 935 -6.87 -8.30 16.67
N THR A 936 -7.91 -7.64 17.21
CA THR A 936 -8.51 -7.98 18.50
C THR A 936 -8.97 -9.43 18.54
N VAL A 937 -9.75 -9.88 17.56
CA VAL A 937 -10.29 -11.25 17.56
C VAL A 937 -9.23 -12.32 17.26
N ALA A 938 -8.12 -11.97 16.60
CA ALA A 938 -6.95 -12.83 16.48
C ALA A 938 -6.22 -13.03 17.82
N GLN A 939 -5.95 -11.95 18.56
CA GLN A 939 -5.31 -12.00 19.88
C GLN A 939 -6.17 -12.73 20.94
N LEU A 940 -7.49 -12.58 20.88
CA LEU A 940 -8.42 -13.37 21.70
C LEU A 940 -8.44 -14.84 21.30
N GLY A 941 -8.27 -15.16 20.01
CA GLY A 941 -8.16 -16.53 19.49
C GLY A 941 -7.02 -17.32 20.10
N LEU A 942 -5.84 -16.71 20.22
CA LEU A 942 -4.67 -17.28 20.92
C LEU A 942 -5.04 -17.75 22.33
N SER A 943 -5.67 -16.89 23.14
CA SER A 943 -5.95 -17.20 24.55
C SER A 943 -7.09 -18.20 24.71
N LEU A 944 -8.20 -18.02 23.98
CA LEU A 944 -9.37 -18.88 24.08
C LEU A 944 -9.12 -20.27 23.49
N GLY A 945 -8.36 -20.37 22.40
CA GLY A 945 -8.02 -21.64 21.75
C GLY A 945 -7.24 -22.58 22.66
N MET A 946 -6.14 -22.10 23.24
CA MET A 946 -5.35 -22.89 24.19
C MET A 946 -6.16 -23.29 25.42
N GLY A 947 -6.96 -22.36 25.98
CA GLY A 947 -7.81 -22.64 27.13
C GLY A 947 -8.80 -23.76 26.88
N VAL A 948 -9.57 -23.71 25.78
CA VAL A 948 -10.54 -24.77 25.47
C VAL A 948 -9.85 -26.11 25.17
N CYS A 949 -8.70 -26.10 24.48
CA CYS A 949 -7.93 -27.34 24.25
C CYS A 949 -7.47 -27.97 25.58
N GLN A 950 -7.01 -27.17 26.55
CA GLN A 950 -6.62 -27.67 27.87
C GLN A 950 -7.79 -28.24 28.69
N VAL A 951 -8.97 -27.62 28.63
CA VAL A 951 -10.19 -28.19 29.23
C VAL A 951 -10.53 -29.54 28.59
N VAL A 952 -10.37 -29.68 27.27
CA VAL A 952 -10.59 -30.96 26.56
C VAL A 952 -9.57 -32.02 26.96
N ALA A 953 -8.27 -31.68 27.04
CA ALA A 953 -7.24 -32.60 27.49
C ALA A 953 -7.53 -33.17 28.88
N LEU A 954 -7.77 -32.28 29.86
CA LEU A 954 -8.07 -32.69 31.23
C LEU A 954 -9.40 -33.46 31.33
N GLY A 955 -10.40 -33.08 30.54
CA GLY A 955 -11.68 -33.79 30.49
C GLY A 955 -11.53 -35.26 30.09
N VAL A 956 -10.64 -35.57 29.15
CA VAL A 956 -10.35 -36.94 28.73
C VAL A 956 -9.38 -37.66 29.67
N SER A 957 -8.33 -36.99 30.16
CA SER A 957 -7.41 -37.58 31.16
C SER A 957 -8.13 -37.96 32.46
N ALA A 958 -9.12 -37.18 32.90
CA ALA A 958 -9.84 -37.41 34.16
C ALA A 958 -10.99 -38.44 34.07
N THR A 959 -11.56 -38.71 32.90
CA THR A 959 -12.74 -39.57 32.76
C THR A 959 -12.43 -41.07 32.77
N GLU A 960 -11.23 -41.47 32.39
CA GLU A 960 -10.80 -42.88 32.39
C GLU A 960 -9.80 -43.24 33.49
N GLY A 961 -9.31 -42.26 34.27
CA GLY A 961 -8.48 -42.46 35.48
C GLY A 961 -9.26 -43.02 36.69
N GLY A 962 -10.17 -43.96 36.45
CA GLY A 962 -11.15 -44.43 37.44
C GLY A 962 -10.53 -45.25 38.56
N VAL A 963 -10.78 -44.81 39.81
CA VAL A 963 -10.52 -45.52 41.08
C VAL A 963 -9.05 -45.65 41.49
N ARG A 964 -8.59 -44.65 42.26
CA ARG A 964 -8.26 -44.87 43.68
C ARG A 964 -8.33 -43.58 44.51
N HIS A 965 -9.16 -43.58 45.54
CA HIS A 965 -9.05 -42.65 46.66
C HIS A 965 -8.12 -43.26 47.72
N GLY A 966 -7.28 -42.42 48.34
CA GLY A 966 -6.50 -42.77 49.53
C GLY A 966 -5.04 -43.14 49.26
N GLY A 967 -4.14 -42.61 50.11
CA GLY A 967 -2.70 -42.90 50.09
C GLY A 967 -1.84 -41.65 50.12
N SER A 968 -1.27 -41.33 51.27
CA SER A 968 -0.20 -40.32 51.41
C SER A 968 1.18 -40.99 51.28
N GLY A 969 2.07 -40.48 50.43
CA GLY A 969 3.47 -40.92 50.43
C GLY A 969 4.24 -40.60 49.14
N SER A 970 5.55 -40.38 49.31
CA SER A 970 6.61 -40.40 48.28
C SER A 970 6.33 -39.78 46.90
N GLN A 971 6.94 -38.61 46.66
CA GLN A 971 7.35 -38.23 45.31
C GLN A 971 8.55 -39.12 44.92
N ASP A 972 8.34 -40.12 44.07
CA ASP A 972 9.35 -40.68 43.17
C ASP A 972 8.71 -41.71 42.22
N ALA A 973 9.21 -41.76 40.97
CA ALA A 973 8.69 -42.56 39.84
C ALA A 973 7.23 -42.30 39.42
N VAL A 974 7.05 -41.79 38.19
CA VAL A 974 5.73 -41.67 37.53
C VAL A 974 5.20 -43.06 37.15
N ALA A 975 3.94 -43.36 37.46
CA ALA A 975 3.36 -44.66 37.14
C ALA A 975 3.02 -44.77 35.63
N PRO A 976 3.12 -45.98 35.02
CA PRO A 976 2.76 -46.17 33.60
C PRO A 976 1.31 -45.77 33.24
N THR A 977 0.41 -45.76 34.23
CA THR A 977 -0.97 -45.28 34.11
C THR A 977 -1.09 -43.78 33.81
N ASP A 978 -0.14 -42.98 34.30
CA ASP A 978 -0.21 -41.52 34.24
C ASP A 978 0.26 -41.02 32.87
N VAL A 979 1.30 -41.66 32.31
CA VAL A 979 1.78 -41.39 30.94
C VAL A 979 0.69 -41.75 29.91
N ALA A 980 -0.03 -42.85 30.13
CA ALA A 980 -1.12 -43.27 29.25
C ALA A 980 -2.33 -42.32 29.29
N SER A 981 -2.69 -41.78 30.45
CA SER A 981 -3.80 -40.81 30.57
C SER A 981 -3.42 -39.41 30.07
N LEU A 982 -2.15 -39.00 30.23
CA LEU A 982 -1.60 -37.77 29.64
C LEU A 982 -1.61 -37.83 28.11
N LEU A 983 -1.15 -38.94 27.51
CA LEU A 983 -1.21 -39.17 26.07
C LEU A 983 -2.64 -39.12 25.51
N ARG A 984 -3.63 -39.69 26.22
CA ARG A 984 -5.05 -39.58 25.83
C ARG A 984 -5.55 -38.14 25.87
N GLY A 985 -5.19 -37.37 26.89
CA GLY A 985 -5.51 -35.94 26.99
C GLY A 985 -4.92 -35.12 25.85
N TYR A 986 -3.63 -35.29 25.53
CA TYR A 986 -3.00 -34.55 24.44
C TYR A 986 -3.56 -34.95 23.07
N ARG A 987 -3.85 -36.24 22.84
CA ARG A 987 -4.58 -36.68 21.63
C ARG A 987 -5.98 -36.07 21.55
N ALA A 988 -6.68 -35.86 22.66
CA ALA A 988 -7.97 -35.17 22.69
C ALA A 988 -7.85 -33.67 22.33
N SER A 989 -6.82 -32.96 22.80
CA SER A 989 -6.50 -31.61 22.32
C SER A 989 -6.31 -31.60 20.81
N PHE A 990 -5.48 -32.50 20.27
CA PHE A 990 -5.24 -32.56 18.83
C PHE A 990 -6.52 -32.89 18.04
N TRP A 991 -7.40 -33.79 18.52
CA TRP A 991 -8.71 -34.01 17.89
C TRP A 991 -9.62 -32.76 17.93
N ALA A 992 -9.61 -31.98 19.00
CA ALA A 992 -10.35 -30.72 19.07
C ALA A 992 -9.81 -29.68 18.06
N ILE A 993 -8.49 -29.55 17.95
CA ILE A 993 -7.83 -28.65 16.99
C ILE A 993 -8.11 -29.10 15.55
N PHE A 994 -8.13 -30.41 15.26
CA PHE A 994 -8.55 -30.94 13.96
C PHE A 994 -10.00 -30.51 13.63
N GLY A 995 -10.91 -30.61 14.61
CA GLY A 995 -12.27 -30.10 14.50
C GLY A 995 -12.34 -28.59 14.20
N TYR A 996 -11.50 -27.78 14.85
CA TYR A 996 -11.38 -26.34 14.54
C TYR A 996 -10.93 -26.10 13.10
N MET A 997 -9.97 -26.85 12.58
CA MET A 997 -9.46 -26.65 11.22
C MET A 997 -10.43 -27.13 10.12
N LEU A 998 -11.22 -28.17 10.39
CA LEU A 998 -12.36 -28.53 9.54
C LEU A 998 -13.44 -27.45 9.56
N LEU A 999 -13.76 -26.88 10.73
CA LEU A 999 -14.69 -25.76 10.86
C LEU A 999 -14.17 -24.51 10.12
N CYS A 1000 -12.88 -24.19 10.21
CA CYS A 1000 -12.24 -23.14 9.41
C CYS A 1000 -12.45 -23.38 7.92
N THR A 1001 -12.22 -24.60 7.44
CA THR A 1001 -12.38 -24.94 6.03
C THR A 1001 -13.84 -24.75 5.57
N ALA A 1002 -14.82 -25.19 6.37
CA ALA A 1002 -16.24 -25.00 6.06
C ALA A 1002 -16.65 -23.50 6.06
N VAL A 1003 -16.21 -22.73 7.06
CA VAL A 1003 -16.49 -21.29 7.16
C VAL A 1003 -15.80 -20.51 6.02
N ALA A 1004 -14.61 -20.92 5.57
CA ALA A 1004 -13.95 -20.31 4.42
C ALA A 1004 -14.73 -20.54 3.12
N VAL A 1005 -15.19 -21.77 2.87
CA VAL A 1005 -15.99 -22.10 1.66
C VAL A 1005 -17.34 -21.37 1.66
N VAL A 1006 -18.06 -21.33 2.79
CA VAL A 1006 -19.40 -20.73 2.87
C VAL A 1006 -19.35 -19.21 3.02
N GLY A 1007 -18.54 -18.70 3.94
CA GLY A 1007 -18.47 -17.29 4.30
C GLY A 1007 -17.79 -16.41 3.26
N LEU A 1008 -16.73 -16.93 2.62
CA LEU A 1008 -15.99 -16.21 1.57
C LEU A 1008 -16.49 -16.54 0.16
N ARG A 1009 -17.64 -17.23 0.00
CA ARG A 1009 -18.19 -17.63 -1.31
C ARG A 1009 -18.34 -16.48 -2.32
N ASN A 1010 -18.62 -15.27 -1.80
CA ASN A 1010 -18.79 -14.02 -2.56
C ASN A 1010 -17.50 -13.21 -2.73
N VAL A 1011 -16.37 -13.62 -2.13
CA VAL A 1011 -15.08 -12.94 -2.24
C VAL A 1011 -14.34 -13.46 -3.48
N GLY A 1012 -13.88 -12.54 -4.32
CA GLY A 1012 -13.23 -12.85 -5.60
C GLY A 1012 -11.76 -13.25 -5.46
N ARG A 1013 -10.97 -12.95 -6.50
CA ARG A 1013 -9.51 -12.87 -6.39
C ARG A 1013 -9.17 -11.55 -5.68
N VAL A 1014 -8.32 -11.63 -4.68
CA VAL A 1014 -8.05 -10.55 -3.70
C VAL A 1014 -6.63 -10.03 -3.94
N GLY A 1015 -6.36 -8.75 -3.71
CA GLY A 1015 -5.02 -8.19 -3.95
C GLY A 1015 -4.59 -8.12 -5.42
N VAL A 1016 -5.41 -8.60 -6.36
CA VAL A 1016 -5.38 -8.16 -7.75
C VAL A 1016 -5.50 -6.64 -7.72
N LYS A 1017 -4.47 -5.91 -8.18
CA LYS A 1017 -4.60 -4.47 -8.38
C LYS A 1017 -5.83 -4.22 -9.24
N VAL A 1018 -6.85 -3.56 -8.68
CA VAL A 1018 -7.92 -2.95 -9.48
C VAL A 1018 -7.21 -2.00 -10.44
N GLY A 1019 -7.10 -2.45 -11.69
CA GLY A 1019 -6.26 -1.78 -12.64
C GLY A 1019 -6.80 -0.39 -12.92
N VAL A 1020 -5.89 0.59 -12.93
CA VAL A 1020 -5.85 1.51 -14.07
C VAL A 1020 -5.34 0.72 -15.30
N ASN A 1021 -6.02 -0.39 -15.59
CA ASN A 1021 -5.91 -1.10 -16.85
C ASN A 1021 -6.62 -0.23 -17.87
N ARG A 1022 -5.99 -0.13 -19.04
CA ARG A 1022 -6.56 0.57 -20.18
C ARG A 1022 -7.72 -0.27 -20.72
N ASP A 1023 -8.94 0.14 -20.39
CA ASP A 1023 -10.15 -0.13 -21.17
C ASP A 1023 -11.17 1.00 -21.04
#